data_AF-A0A835Y1M9-F1
#
_entry.id   AF-A0A835Y1M9-F1
#
_cell.length_a   1.000
_cell.length_b   1.000
_cell.length_c   1.000
_cell.angle_alpha   90.00
_cell.angle_beta   90.00
_cell.angle_gamma   90.00
#
_symmetry.space_group_name_H-M   'P 1'
#
loop_
_entity.id
_entity.type
_entity.pdbx_description
1 polymer ?
#
loop_
_entity_poly.entity_id
_entity_poly.type
_entity_poly.pdbx_seq_one_letter_code
_entity_poly.pdbx_strand_id
1 'polypeptide(L)'
;MAARRATSTPLLSLLAFFTLAYAAERSSFQSDGPLLVVGSINVDTTVHLDSLPRRSETKIALRPSPTLAVGGKGANQAVAAALLSAGATRAPARFVCRLGEDAYLPWLQAELARAGLDTSASRVVANMSTGAGIVWLDAEGAATSVVLGGANAEGWSMLPPSDQEAQEGQAPSAAELAAREATLLAQHAAEVVAGGGSGSSALLLQREVPERVNEAFAAAAAAAGVPVFLDAGGDNSPLSRRLLAAVDFLAPNEQELQRLTGEPTASDEQVAAAAGRLMAAGARNVLVTLEARGSLLLLGEEVAEAQREAADAEGGNGRRCRPVRAIRQPALPVPGGVVVDATAAGDAFRAALAVALVEGRRGPGATAAAASGPDYEEALRFAAAAGAIAVSRIGAMPSLPTRAEVEQLLAQHASSAAADAWDAPDLLAAAAQAAAAASPASPATAAAASIAESDAAADALDGRSGTCSNPDPAAADPAADEAADEACPFRFGARLNSMKSRRDLLAASTPADGDSAAASELSALLQGNGPLAWVARQGLVAAAGGGGCSASGGGSAGLSVAYLNHPEHLRGFSLEQVQQALSAAGLRAGGVAMRFPADPFRAGAFTNPSAALRRAAVALAAEGCAWAAQLAAAEAGAAGGGGEAHGHLVVWSAYDGYDYHLQADYAAAWQASLDAFRELADACAKLGVAVSLEPKPTDPSSRFAFLPNTASALAFVRAVGRPNLGLTLDTGHMLMAGESLAQSVAEVAAAGKLFGLHLNDAHSRIGAEDGLVFGSVHAAAAQELVYYLRYKLPAHHAGPYSSGRLALPHAFFDTFPLNEDPVAEAATNVAAFRAMWARAGRLRRGGLEACLAAHDALCSLRLMARVA
;
A
#
# COMPACT_ATOMS: atom_id res chain seq x y z
N MET A 1 -25.68 21.41 57.51
CA MET A 1 -24.72 20.29 57.62
C MET A 1 -24.10 20.09 56.24
N ALA A 2 -22.95 20.73 56.01
CA ALA A 2 -21.61 20.15 56.12
C ALA A 2 -21.27 19.38 54.83
N ALA A 3 -20.45 19.95 53.93
CA ALA A 3 -18.97 19.83 53.86
C ALA A 3 -18.66 19.13 52.51
N ARG A 4 -17.68 19.46 51.65
CA ARG A 4 -16.50 20.33 51.69
C ARG A 4 -16.08 20.62 50.23
N ARG A 5 -15.54 21.82 50.00
CA ARG A 5 -14.69 22.21 48.85
C ARG A 5 -13.24 21.70 49.07
N ALA A 6 -12.42 21.81 48.00
CA ALA A 6 -10.95 21.62 47.87
C ALA A 6 -10.57 20.24 47.28
N THR A 7 -9.71 20.04 46.27
CA THR A 7 -8.48 20.73 45.77
C THR A 7 -8.07 20.08 44.42
N SER A 8 -7.93 20.81 43.29
CA SER A 8 -6.70 21.34 42.66
C SER A 8 -5.77 20.35 41.89
N THR A 9 -5.73 20.51 40.55
CA THR A 9 -4.57 20.49 39.62
C THR A 9 -3.35 19.57 39.89
N PRO A 10 -3.05 18.65 38.95
CA PRO A 10 -1.68 18.20 38.70
C PRO A 10 -1.13 18.55 37.30
N LEU A 11 -1.90 19.20 36.41
CA LEU A 11 -1.46 19.43 35.02
C LEU A 11 -0.62 20.71 34.80
N LEU A 12 -0.71 21.71 35.68
CA LEU A 12 0.01 22.99 35.53
C LEU A 12 1.38 23.03 36.22
N SER A 13 1.68 22.07 37.09
CA SER A 13 2.90 22.09 37.92
C SER A 13 4.14 21.52 37.21
N LEU A 14 3.96 20.68 36.19
CA LEU A 14 5.10 20.16 35.40
C LEU A 14 5.56 21.15 34.32
N LEU A 15 4.67 22.00 33.81
CA LEU A 15 5.03 23.05 32.84
C LEU A 15 5.75 24.24 33.48
N ALA A 16 5.48 24.56 34.76
CA ALA A 16 6.05 25.72 35.43
C ALA A 16 7.51 25.55 35.89
N PHE A 17 8.00 24.31 36.05
CA PHE A 17 9.38 24.06 36.49
C PHE A 17 10.41 24.15 35.34
N PHE A 18 9.97 24.09 34.08
CA PHE A 18 10.85 24.24 32.91
C PHE A 18 10.97 25.69 32.41
N THR A 19 10.09 26.59 32.82
CA THR A 19 10.01 27.96 32.29
C THR A 19 10.90 29.00 33.00
N LEU A 20 11.58 28.69 34.11
CA LEU A 20 12.35 29.71 34.86
C LEU A 20 13.89 29.63 34.77
N ALA A 21 14.46 28.67 34.05
CA ALA A 21 15.89 28.67 33.68
C ALA A 21 16.11 29.07 32.21
N TYR A 22 15.07 29.59 31.56
CA TYR A 22 14.91 29.67 30.12
C TYR A 22 15.16 31.09 29.61
N ALA A 23 16.42 31.52 29.50
CA ALA A 23 16.76 32.78 28.80
C ALA A 23 18.24 32.99 28.40
N ALA A 24 19.19 32.13 28.74
CA ALA A 24 20.58 32.35 28.34
C ALA A 24 21.30 31.01 28.07
N GLU A 25 22.01 30.93 26.94
CA GLU A 25 22.86 29.82 26.47
C GLU A 25 22.16 28.63 25.76
N ARG A 26 21.43 28.92 24.67
CA ARG A 26 20.98 27.93 23.66
C ARG A 26 22.05 27.60 22.59
N SER A 27 23.34 27.58 22.92
CA SER A 27 24.39 27.44 21.89
C SER A 27 25.67 26.74 22.31
N SER A 28 25.59 25.68 23.11
CA SER A 28 26.73 24.76 23.25
C SER A 28 26.56 23.59 22.27
N PHE A 29 27.24 23.66 21.14
CA PHE A 29 27.43 22.51 20.23
C PHE A 29 28.28 21.38 20.87
N GLN A 30 28.50 21.41 22.18
CA GLN A 30 29.49 20.61 22.91
C GLN A 30 28.81 19.58 23.81
N SER A 31 28.20 18.55 23.22
CA SER A 31 27.78 17.36 23.98
C SER A 31 28.46 16.11 23.40
N ASP A 32 28.74 15.10 24.23
CA ASP A 32 29.30 13.82 23.74
C ASP A 32 28.20 12.87 23.21
N GLY A 33 26.95 13.34 23.18
CA GLY A 33 25.77 12.59 22.79
C GLY A 33 25.65 12.31 21.29
N PRO A 34 24.90 11.29 20.86
CA PRO A 34 24.77 10.95 19.44
C PRO A 34 24.10 12.08 18.64
N LEU A 35 24.48 12.19 17.37
CA LEU A 35 23.74 13.01 16.41
C LEU A 35 22.46 12.23 16.05
N LEU A 36 21.30 12.84 16.29
CA LEU A 36 20.00 12.22 16.10
C LEU A 36 19.42 12.64 14.75
N VAL A 37 19.04 11.67 13.93
CA VAL A 37 18.31 11.90 12.68
C VAL A 37 16.93 11.28 12.81
N VAL A 38 15.89 12.05 12.48
CA VAL A 38 14.50 11.57 12.44
C VAL A 38 13.98 11.85 11.05
N GLY A 39 13.59 10.80 10.32
CA GLY A 39 13.22 11.00 8.93
C GLY A 39 12.88 9.74 8.15
N SER A 40 12.86 9.91 6.84
CA SER A 40 12.46 8.92 5.86
C SER A 40 13.54 7.88 5.57
N ILE A 41 13.11 6.66 5.23
CA ILE A 41 13.92 5.67 4.54
C ILE A 41 13.17 5.14 3.32
N ASN A 42 13.84 5.12 2.17
CA ASN A 42 13.24 4.70 0.90
C ASN A 42 14.05 3.60 0.24
N VAL A 43 13.37 2.83 -0.61
CA VAL A 43 13.97 2.05 -1.68
C VAL A 43 13.93 2.87 -2.96
N ASP A 44 15.08 3.37 -3.39
CA ASP A 44 15.20 4.22 -4.57
C ASP A 44 15.44 3.37 -5.83
N THR A 45 14.56 3.53 -6.81
CA THR A 45 14.62 2.92 -8.14
C THR A 45 15.03 3.98 -9.14
N THR A 46 16.28 3.91 -9.61
CA THR A 46 16.83 4.87 -10.58
C THR A 46 16.75 4.34 -12.00
N VAL A 47 16.03 5.07 -12.85
CA VAL A 47 15.90 4.83 -14.29
C VAL A 47 16.81 5.81 -15.03
N HIS A 48 17.78 5.26 -15.78
CA HIS A 48 18.77 6.04 -16.53
C HIS A 48 18.20 6.40 -17.91
N LEU A 49 18.20 7.68 -18.26
CA LEU A 49 17.64 8.23 -19.49
C LEU A 49 18.68 9.08 -20.23
N ASP A 50 18.52 9.23 -21.53
CA ASP A 50 19.29 10.18 -22.35
C ASP A 50 18.85 11.64 -22.08
N SER A 51 17.57 11.85 -21.77
CA SER A 51 17.03 13.11 -21.23
C SER A 51 15.66 12.85 -20.59
N LEU A 52 15.20 13.74 -19.72
CA LEU A 52 13.91 13.60 -19.05
C LEU A 52 12.73 13.57 -20.05
N PRO A 53 11.70 12.74 -19.81
CA PRO A 53 10.55 12.64 -20.71
C PRO A 53 9.69 13.90 -20.62
N ARG A 54 9.21 14.39 -21.78
CA ARG A 54 8.16 15.41 -21.83
C ARG A 54 6.80 14.81 -21.45
N ARG A 55 5.84 15.68 -21.13
CA ARG A 55 4.45 15.25 -20.90
C ARG A 55 3.96 14.45 -22.12
N SER A 56 3.45 13.25 -21.86
CA SER A 56 2.96 12.29 -22.87
C SER A 56 4.03 11.67 -23.78
N GLU A 57 5.32 11.86 -23.50
CA GLU A 57 6.42 11.17 -24.18
C GLU A 57 6.70 9.83 -23.50
N THR A 58 7.02 8.80 -24.30
CA THR A 58 7.54 7.52 -23.80
C THR A 58 9.00 7.41 -24.21
N LYS A 59 9.89 7.19 -23.24
CA LYS A 59 11.32 7.00 -23.47
C LYS A 59 11.74 5.60 -23.06
N ILE A 60 12.68 5.04 -23.83
CA ILE A 60 13.32 3.78 -23.49
C ILE A 60 14.53 4.11 -22.61
N ALA A 61 14.66 3.41 -21.48
CA ALA A 61 15.79 3.59 -20.58
C ALA A 61 17.12 3.21 -21.27
N LEU A 62 18.18 3.95 -20.94
CA LEU A 62 19.55 3.66 -21.40
C LEU A 62 20.06 2.31 -20.92
N ARG A 63 19.52 1.80 -19.81
CA ARG A 63 19.84 0.49 -19.23
C ARG A 63 18.60 -0.41 -19.26
N PRO A 64 18.77 -1.72 -19.50
CA PRO A 64 17.65 -2.67 -19.52
C PRO A 64 17.04 -2.92 -18.14
N SER A 65 17.75 -2.55 -17.06
CA SER A 65 17.30 -2.70 -15.67
C SER A 65 17.55 -1.40 -14.90
N PRO A 66 16.65 -1.00 -13.99
CA PRO A 66 16.90 0.12 -13.09
C PRO A 66 17.97 -0.24 -12.05
N THR A 67 18.58 0.78 -11.46
CA THR A 67 19.45 0.61 -10.29
C THR A 67 18.59 0.73 -9.03
N LEU A 68 18.72 -0.21 -8.11
CA LEU A 68 18.10 -0.13 -6.78
C LEU A 68 19.15 0.31 -5.75
N ALA A 69 18.80 1.25 -4.89
CA ALA A 69 19.63 1.70 -3.78
C ALA A 69 18.77 2.05 -2.56
N VAL A 70 19.38 2.02 -1.37
CA VAL A 70 18.74 2.62 -0.20
C VAL A 70 18.87 4.14 -0.34
N GLY A 71 17.76 4.83 -0.10
CA GLY A 71 17.69 6.28 -0.12
C GLY A 71 16.69 6.81 0.89
N GLY A 72 16.08 7.95 0.57
CA GLY A 72 15.32 8.76 1.52
C GLY A 72 16.23 9.74 2.26
N LYS A 73 15.81 11.00 2.34
CA LYS A 73 16.66 12.08 2.87
C LYS A 73 17.10 11.81 4.30
N GLY A 74 16.21 11.25 5.12
CA GLY A 74 16.54 10.86 6.50
C GLY A 74 17.65 9.82 6.57
N ALA A 75 17.52 8.73 5.83
CA ALA A 75 18.53 7.67 5.78
C ALA A 75 19.87 8.17 5.20
N ASN A 76 19.83 8.98 4.13
CA ASN A 76 21.03 9.57 3.53
C ASN A 76 21.79 10.44 4.55
N GLN A 77 21.08 11.33 5.26
CA GLN A 77 21.68 12.19 6.28
C GLN A 77 22.20 11.40 7.47
N ALA A 78 21.48 10.36 7.90
CA ALA A 78 21.92 9.48 8.99
C ALA A 78 23.20 8.73 8.63
N VAL A 79 23.24 8.08 7.47
CA VAL A 79 24.41 7.32 7.01
C VAL A 79 25.59 8.25 6.78
N ALA A 80 25.38 9.42 6.18
CA ALA A 80 26.44 10.43 6.03
C ALA A 80 27.00 10.85 7.40
N ALA A 81 26.12 11.15 8.36
CA ALA A 81 26.55 11.51 9.72
C ALA A 81 27.37 10.39 10.38
N ALA A 82 26.96 9.12 10.22
CA ALA A 82 27.70 7.97 10.74
C ALA A 82 29.08 7.81 10.10
N LEU A 83 29.17 7.87 8.76
CA LEU A 83 30.43 7.73 8.02
C LEU A 83 31.42 8.87 8.29
N LEU A 84 30.92 10.09 8.51
CA LEU A 84 31.73 11.27 8.79
C LEU A 84 32.16 11.36 10.26
N SER A 85 31.35 10.80 11.17
CA SER A 85 31.70 10.69 12.59
C SER A 85 32.57 9.47 12.91
N ALA A 86 32.82 8.59 11.93
CA ALA A 86 33.63 7.39 12.12
C ALA A 86 35.05 7.74 12.62
N GLY A 87 35.46 7.11 13.72
CA GLY A 87 36.75 7.36 14.36
C GLY A 87 36.79 8.53 15.35
N ALA A 88 35.71 9.30 15.51
CA ALA A 88 35.58 10.25 16.61
C ALA A 88 35.30 9.53 17.94
N THR A 89 35.63 10.13 19.08
CA THR A 89 35.43 9.57 20.44
C THR A 89 33.96 9.57 20.90
N ARG A 90 33.01 9.57 19.97
CA ARG A 90 31.59 9.86 20.21
C ARG A 90 30.71 8.63 20.11
N ALA A 91 29.54 8.69 20.75
CA ALA A 91 28.43 7.79 20.46
C ALA A 91 28.06 7.77 18.96
N PRO A 92 27.71 6.60 18.39
CA PRO A 92 27.31 6.47 17.00
C PRO A 92 26.06 7.30 16.70
N ALA A 93 25.92 7.76 15.45
CA ALA A 93 24.71 8.46 15.02
C ALA A 93 23.48 7.56 15.23
N ARG A 94 22.37 8.16 15.70
CA ARG A 94 21.11 7.46 15.97
C ARG A 94 20.08 7.86 14.92
N PHE A 95 19.41 6.88 14.33
CA PHE A 95 18.41 7.07 13.30
C PHE A 95 17.05 6.54 13.73
N VAL A 96 16.03 7.40 13.63
CA VAL A 96 14.63 7.08 13.94
C VAL A 96 13.82 7.18 12.66
N CYS A 97 13.35 6.03 12.20
CA CYS A 97 12.55 5.89 11.01
C CYS A 97 11.40 4.89 11.21
N ARG A 98 10.62 4.70 10.15
CA ARG A 98 9.56 3.70 10.04
C ARG A 98 9.84 2.83 8.81
N LEU A 99 10.05 1.54 9.06
CA LEU A 99 10.30 0.53 8.04
C LEU A 99 8.98 -0.19 7.74
N GLY A 100 8.72 -0.52 6.48
CA GLY A 100 7.59 -1.40 6.15
C GLY A 100 7.90 -2.87 6.43
N GLU A 101 6.88 -3.67 6.73
CA GLU A 101 6.99 -5.14 6.78
C GLU A 101 6.89 -5.72 5.36
N ASP A 102 7.93 -5.52 4.57
CA ASP A 102 8.01 -5.96 3.18
C ASP A 102 9.31 -6.72 2.87
N ALA A 103 9.47 -7.15 1.62
CA ALA A 103 10.63 -7.92 1.18
C ALA A 103 11.96 -7.16 1.25
N TYR A 104 11.92 -5.82 1.33
CA TYR A 104 13.12 -4.99 1.43
C TYR A 104 13.60 -4.82 2.88
N LEU A 105 12.75 -5.10 3.87
CA LEU A 105 13.07 -4.95 5.29
C LEU A 105 14.42 -5.56 5.69
N PRO A 106 14.76 -6.83 5.34
CA PRO A 106 16.04 -7.41 5.73
C PRO A 106 17.24 -6.70 5.10
N TRP A 107 17.10 -6.21 3.87
CA TRP A 107 18.16 -5.47 3.16
C TRP A 107 18.38 -4.08 3.77
N LEU A 108 17.30 -3.34 4.05
CA LEU A 108 17.37 -2.02 4.69
C LEU A 108 18.02 -2.11 6.07
N GLN A 109 17.61 -3.09 6.89
CA GLN A 109 18.21 -3.32 8.21
C GLN A 109 19.71 -3.66 8.11
N ALA A 110 20.09 -4.49 7.13
CA ALA A 110 21.49 -4.83 6.90
C ALA A 110 22.32 -3.61 6.50
N GLU A 111 21.81 -2.74 5.63
CA GLU A 111 22.52 -1.53 5.20
C GLU A 111 22.68 -0.50 6.33
N LEU A 112 21.63 -0.26 7.11
CA LEU A 112 21.71 0.64 8.28
C LEU A 112 22.69 0.11 9.32
N ALA A 113 22.68 -1.21 9.58
CA ALA A 113 23.64 -1.85 10.48
C ALA A 113 25.08 -1.76 9.94
N ARG A 114 25.28 -1.94 8.62
CA ARG A 114 26.59 -1.82 7.96
C ARG A 114 27.14 -0.39 8.05
N ALA A 115 26.27 0.62 8.02
CA ALA A 115 26.65 2.01 8.25
C ALA A 115 26.98 2.34 9.71
N GLY A 116 26.72 1.41 10.66
CA GLY A 116 27.01 1.62 12.08
C GLY A 116 25.98 2.50 12.80
N LEU A 117 24.75 2.59 12.27
CA LEU A 117 23.69 3.40 12.86
C LEU A 117 23.01 2.69 14.04
N ASP A 118 22.77 3.45 15.12
CA ASP A 118 21.84 3.01 16.16
C ASP A 118 20.39 3.24 15.69
N THR A 119 19.67 2.15 15.44
CA THR A 119 18.27 2.15 14.98
C THR A 119 17.30 1.67 16.05
N SER A 120 17.72 1.60 17.33
CA SER A 120 16.91 1.06 18.43
C SER A 120 15.56 1.77 18.67
N ALA A 121 15.46 3.04 18.26
CA ALA A 121 14.22 3.82 18.34
C ALA A 121 13.39 3.81 17.03
N SER A 122 13.86 3.12 15.99
CA SER A 122 13.08 2.87 14.77
C SER A 122 12.06 1.76 14.97
N ARG A 123 11.02 1.71 14.12
CA ARG A 123 9.96 0.69 14.20
C ARG A 123 9.67 0.08 12.84
N VAL A 124 9.32 -1.21 12.84
CA VAL A 124 8.70 -1.88 11.70
C VAL A 124 7.19 -1.71 11.81
N VAL A 125 6.55 -1.36 10.70
CA VAL A 125 5.12 -1.11 10.59
C VAL A 125 4.49 -2.26 9.82
N ALA A 126 3.68 -3.06 10.53
CA ALA A 126 2.99 -4.21 9.96
C ALA A 126 2.02 -3.79 8.84
N ASN A 127 1.86 -4.66 7.84
CA ASN A 127 0.95 -4.47 6.70
C ASN A 127 1.19 -3.18 5.89
N MET A 128 2.40 -2.63 5.92
CA MET A 128 2.74 -1.40 5.21
C MET A 128 4.02 -1.56 4.42
N SER A 129 4.09 -0.98 3.23
CA SER A 129 5.32 -0.94 2.45
C SER A 129 6.28 0.12 2.99
N THR A 130 7.57 -0.12 2.85
CA THR A 130 8.62 0.89 2.99
C THR A 130 8.34 2.01 1.99
N GLY A 131 8.77 3.24 2.32
CA GLY A 131 8.82 4.30 1.34
C GLY A 131 9.66 3.92 0.12
N ALA A 132 9.38 4.54 -1.02
CA ALA A 132 10.10 4.28 -2.26
C ALA A 132 10.33 5.58 -3.03
N GLY A 133 11.49 5.70 -3.66
CA GLY A 133 11.81 6.79 -4.58
C GLY A 133 11.86 6.26 -6.01
N ILE A 134 11.23 6.94 -6.95
CA ILE A 134 11.42 6.69 -8.39
C ILE A 134 12.24 7.86 -8.92
N VAL A 135 13.49 7.61 -9.32
CA VAL A 135 14.43 8.64 -9.77
C VAL A 135 14.64 8.48 -11.28
N TRP A 136 14.41 9.54 -12.04
CA TRP A 136 14.84 9.65 -13.42
C TRP A 136 16.13 10.46 -13.47
N LEU A 137 17.21 9.81 -13.92
CA LEU A 137 18.54 10.41 -14.03
C LEU A 137 18.90 10.51 -15.53
N ASP A 138 19.17 11.72 -16.00
CA ASP A 138 19.62 11.93 -17.38
C ASP A 138 21.14 11.72 -17.56
N ALA A 139 21.61 11.80 -18.82
CA ALA A 139 23.01 11.55 -19.17
C ALA A 139 23.95 12.67 -18.69
N GLU A 140 23.41 13.85 -18.40
CA GLU A 140 24.14 15.02 -17.89
C GLU A 140 24.19 15.06 -16.35
N GLY A 141 23.54 14.10 -15.68
CA GLY A 141 23.55 13.95 -14.22
C GLY A 141 22.42 14.70 -13.51
N ALA A 142 21.47 15.29 -14.25
CA ALA A 142 20.29 15.90 -13.65
C ALA A 142 19.27 14.81 -13.24
N ALA A 143 18.75 14.95 -12.02
CA ALA A 143 17.83 14.00 -11.44
C ALA A 143 16.48 14.67 -11.12
N THR A 144 15.38 13.97 -11.39
CA THR A 144 14.06 14.31 -10.86
C THR A 144 13.43 13.05 -10.27
N SER A 145 12.61 13.21 -9.23
CA SER A 145 12.10 12.05 -8.51
C SER A 145 10.66 12.19 -8.04
N VAL A 146 10.01 11.04 -7.86
CA VAL A 146 8.72 10.87 -7.21
C VAL A 146 8.94 10.04 -5.96
N VAL A 147 8.48 10.54 -4.81
CA VAL A 147 8.58 9.83 -3.53
C VAL A 147 7.21 9.27 -3.14
N LEU A 148 7.18 7.98 -2.85
CA LEU A 148 6.06 7.25 -2.28
C LEU A 148 6.30 7.11 -0.78
N GLY A 149 5.47 7.76 0.04
CA GLY A 149 5.73 7.89 1.48
C GLY A 149 5.73 6.56 2.25
N GLY A 150 4.83 5.62 1.92
CA GLY A 150 4.73 4.33 2.63
C GLY A 150 4.74 4.49 4.15
N ALA A 151 5.53 3.65 4.82
CA ALA A 151 5.77 3.70 6.26
C ALA A 151 6.27 5.07 6.77
N ASN A 152 6.96 5.87 5.94
CA ASN A 152 7.42 7.20 6.34
C ASN A 152 6.25 8.17 6.56
N ALA A 153 5.15 8.03 5.80
CA ALA A 153 3.97 8.89 5.90
C ALA A 153 2.99 8.40 6.97
N GLU A 154 2.66 7.12 6.98
CA GLU A 154 1.55 6.58 7.79
C GLU A 154 2.01 5.83 9.05
N GLY A 155 3.31 5.51 9.16
CA GLY A 155 3.87 4.67 10.23
C GLY A 155 4.06 5.35 11.59
N TRP A 156 3.61 6.59 11.77
CA TRP A 156 3.91 7.42 12.95
C TRP A 156 2.81 7.43 14.02
N SER A 157 1.73 6.67 13.83
CA SER A 157 0.72 6.51 14.89
C SER A 157 1.32 5.93 16.15
N MET A 158 0.97 6.54 17.29
CA MET A 158 1.39 6.11 18.62
C MET A 158 0.21 5.61 19.47
N LEU A 159 -1.00 5.59 18.91
CA LEU A 159 -2.20 5.11 19.61
C LEU A 159 -2.14 3.58 19.78
N PRO A 160 -2.54 3.04 20.93
CA PRO A 160 -2.66 1.61 21.12
C PRO A 160 -3.80 1.03 20.26
N PRO A 161 -3.73 -0.25 19.85
CA PRO A 161 -4.77 -0.88 19.02
C PRO A 161 -6.19 -0.77 19.61
N SER A 162 -6.31 -0.83 20.95
CA SER A 162 -7.59 -0.67 21.65
C SER A 162 -8.28 0.68 21.42
N ASP A 163 -7.51 1.75 21.14
CA ASP A 163 -8.06 3.07 20.80
C ASP A 163 -8.40 3.21 19.32
N GLN A 164 -7.88 2.31 18.46
CA GLN A 164 -8.21 2.25 17.03
C GLN A 164 -9.49 1.42 16.76
N GLU A 165 -9.87 0.55 17.69
CA GLU A 165 -10.98 -0.42 17.58
C GLU A 165 -12.16 -0.14 18.55
N ALA A 166 -12.36 1.11 18.98
CA ALA A 166 -13.39 1.42 19.98
C ALA A 166 -14.82 1.14 19.46
N GLN A 167 -15.54 0.24 20.14
CA GLN A 167 -16.94 -0.12 19.87
C GLN A 167 -17.91 1.06 20.12
N GLU A 168 -19.01 1.07 19.36
CA GLU A 168 -20.06 2.09 19.40
C GLU A 168 -20.64 2.27 20.83
N GLY A 169 -20.52 3.50 21.36
CA GLY A 169 -21.22 3.95 22.58
C GLY A 169 -20.38 4.74 23.59
N GLN A 170 -19.05 4.62 23.57
CA GLN A 170 -18.12 5.36 24.43
C GLN A 170 -16.79 5.75 23.72
N ALA A 171 -16.75 5.69 22.39
CA ALA A 171 -15.53 6.00 21.64
C ALA A 171 -15.13 7.48 21.82
N PRO A 172 -13.85 7.77 22.16
CA PRO A 172 -13.34 9.14 22.18
C PRO A 172 -13.55 9.81 20.82
N SER A 173 -13.94 11.08 20.84
CA SER A 173 -14.08 11.87 19.62
C SER A 173 -12.78 11.92 18.83
N ALA A 174 -12.87 12.17 17.52
CA ALA A 174 -11.68 12.34 16.67
C ALA A 174 -10.71 13.42 17.20
N ALA A 175 -11.25 14.46 17.84
CA ALA A 175 -10.44 15.51 18.47
C ALA A 175 -9.68 15.01 19.71
N GLU A 176 -10.32 14.17 20.54
CA GLU A 176 -9.66 13.56 21.70
C GLU A 176 -8.59 12.55 21.28
N LEU A 177 -8.84 11.75 20.25
CA LEU A 177 -7.85 10.83 19.68
C LEU A 177 -6.65 11.59 19.10
N ALA A 178 -6.88 12.66 18.33
CA ALA A 178 -5.82 13.51 17.80
C ALA A 178 -4.98 14.17 18.91
N ALA A 179 -5.63 14.67 19.97
CA ALA A 179 -4.93 15.27 21.12
C ALA A 179 -4.09 14.23 21.89
N ARG A 180 -4.62 13.02 22.07
CA ARG A 180 -3.89 11.91 22.69
C ARG A 180 -2.71 11.47 21.82
N GLU A 181 -2.89 11.29 20.52
CA GLU A 181 -1.82 10.93 19.58
C GLU A 181 -0.70 11.98 19.61
N ALA A 182 -1.03 13.27 19.56
CA ALA A 182 -0.07 14.36 19.67
C ALA A 182 0.72 14.32 21.00
N THR A 183 0.04 14.02 22.11
CA THR A 183 0.68 13.89 23.43
C THR A 183 1.67 12.73 23.47
N LEU A 184 1.27 11.56 22.96
CA LEU A 184 2.14 10.36 22.92
C LEU A 184 3.34 10.57 22.01
N LEU A 185 3.15 11.22 20.85
CA LEU A 185 4.24 11.57 19.95
C LEU A 185 5.23 12.54 20.60
N ALA A 186 4.73 13.56 21.31
CA ALA A 186 5.58 14.51 22.04
C ALA A 186 6.37 13.85 23.18
N GLN A 187 5.75 12.92 23.92
CA GLN A 187 6.44 12.14 24.96
C GLN A 187 7.56 11.28 24.36
N HIS A 188 7.24 10.55 23.28
CA HIS A 188 8.23 9.74 22.58
C HIS A 188 9.39 10.58 22.03
N ALA A 189 9.10 11.74 21.44
CA ALA A 189 10.11 12.67 20.98
C ALA A 189 11.04 13.13 22.11
N ALA A 190 10.47 13.51 23.26
CA ALA A 190 11.26 13.92 24.44
C ALA A 190 12.16 12.79 24.97
N GLU A 191 11.65 11.55 25.04
CA GLU A 191 12.42 10.39 25.47
C GLU A 191 13.59 10.09 24.53
N VAL A 192 13.34 10.09 23.22
CA VAL A 192 14.36 9.82 22.20
C VAL A 192 15.44 10.90 22.21
N VAL A 193 15.04 12.18 22.27
CA VAL A 193 15.97 13.32 22.33
C VAL A 193 16.84 13.27 23.59
N ALA A 194 16.27 12.91 24.75
CA ALA A 194 17.00 12.82 26.02
C ALA A 194 18.01 11.65 26.07
N GLY A 195 17.77 10.57 25.32
CA GLY A 195 18.83 9.62 24.96
C GLY A 195 19.52 8.86 26.12
N GLY A 196 18.79 8.41 27.14
CA GLY A 196 19.27 7.40 28.11
C GLY A 196 20.51 7.74 28.97
N GLY A 197 20.97 9.00 29.00
CA GLY A 197 22.01 9.47 29.92
C GLY A 197 22.93 10.58 29.39
N SER A 198 23.19 10.66 28.08
CA SER A 198 24.10 11.65 27.49
C SER A 198 23.42 12.73 26.63
N GLY A 199 22.10 12.65 26.40
CA GLY A 199 21.36 13.57 25.53
C GLY A 199 21.73 13.44 24.06
N SER A 200 20.89 13.93 23.15
CA SER A 200 21.29 14.11 21.74
C SER A 200 22.14 15.36 21.59
N SER A 201 22.99 15.41 20.57
CA SER A 201 23.89 16.56 20.35
C SER A 201 23.47 17.53 19.26
N ALA A 202 22.72 17.02 18.30
CA ALA A 202 22.00 17.76 17.30
C ALA A 202 20.86 16.89 16.81
N LEU A 203 19.80 17.53 16.32
CA LEU A 203 18.68 16.89 15.66
C LEU A 203 18.67 17.31 14.19
N LEU A 204 18.65 16.35 13.28
CA LEU A 204 18.47 16.57 11.84
C LEU A 204 17.10 16.04 11.41
N LEU A 205 16.36 16.90 10.72
CA LEU A 205 15.02 16.68 10.20
C LEU A 205 14.95 16.97 8.70
N GLN A 206 13.95 16.41 8.03
CA GLN A 206 13.64 16.65 6.62
C GLN A 206 12.12 16.61 6.42
N ARG A 207 11.60 16.99 5.25
CA ARG A 207 10.16 17.05 4.99
C ARG A 207 9.60 15.82 4.25
N GLU A 208 10.14 14.63 4.51
CA GLU A 208 9.64 13.35 3.94
C GLU A 208 8.87 12.48 4.97
N VAL A 209 8.57 13.06 6.13
CA VAL A 209 7.69 12.50 7.17
C VAL A 209 6.62 13.56 7.51
N PRO A 210 5.49 13.19 8.15
CA PRO A 210 4.44 14.14 8.49
C PRO A 210 4.97 15.32 9.32
N GLU A 211 4.52 16.54 9.02
CA GLU A 211 5.02 17.75 9.69
C GLU A 211 4.84 17.72 11.22
N ARG A 212 3.77 17.07 11.71
CA ARG A 212 3.54 16.85 13.15
C ARG A 212 4.67 16.10 13.85
N VAL A 213 5.39 15.22 13.13
CA VAL A 213 6.56 14.49 13.64
C VAL A 213 7.73 15.45 13.77
N ASN A 214 8.00 16.23 12.73
CA ASN A 214 9.04 17.26 12.75
C ASN A 214 8.80 18.28 13.88
N GLU A 215 7.57 18.75 14.05
CA GLU A 215 7.19 19.67 15.14
C GLU A 215 7.46 19.07 16.52
N ALA A 216 7.05 17.82 16.75
CA ALA A 216 7.21 17.16 18.05
C ALA A 216 8.70 16.98 18.42
N PHE A 217 9.52 16.51 17.47
CA PHE A 217 10.95 16.33 17.68
C PHE A 217 11.70 17.66 17.79
N ALA A 218 11.39 18.65 16.96
CA ALA A 218 11.98 19.98 17.06
C ALA A 218 11.64 20.66 18.40
N ALA A 219 10.39 20.55 18.86
CA ALA A 219 9.98 21.09 20.16
C ALA A 219 10.72 20.41 21.32
N ALA A 220 10.84 19.08 21.28
CA ALA A 220 11.58 18.31 22.28
C ALA A 220 13.08 18.69 22.31
N ALA A 221 13.72 18.79 21.16
CA ALA A 221 15.11 19.23 21.03
C ALA A 221 15.31 20.66 21.54
N ALA A 222 14.45 21.60 21.13
CA ALA A 222 14.50 22.98 21.58
C ALA A 222 14.30 23.10 23.10
N ALA A 223 13.45 22.28 23.71
CA ALA A 223 13.27 22.22 25.17
C ALA A 223 14.51 21.66 25.89
N ALA A 224 15.22 20.73 25.26
CA ALA A 224 16.46 20.15 25.77
C ALA A 224 17.73 20.97 25.44
N GLY A 225 17.61 22.08 24.71
CA GLY A 225 18.75 22.89 24.27
C GLY A 225 19.59 22.24 23.16
N VAL A 226 19.04 21.22 22.47
CA VAL A 226 19.69 20.52 21.37
C VAL A 226 19.48 21.31 20.07
N PRO A 227 20.55 21.63 19.31
CA PRO A 227 20.43 22.38 18.06
C PRO A 227 19.65 21.60 17.00
N VAL A 228 18.71 22.28 16.34
CA VAL A 228 17.81 21.67 15.34
C VAL A 228 18.16 22.14 13.94
N PHE A 229 18.46 21.17 13.07
CA PHE A 229 18.69 21.35 11.64
C PHE A 229 17.49 20.79 10.87
N LEU A 230 16.89 21.59 10.00
CA LEU A 230 15.79 21.18 9.13
C LEU A 230 16.20 21.36 7.67
N ASP A 231 16.31 20.25 6.94
CA ASP A 231 16.29 20.25 5.48
C ASP A 231 14.87 20.59 5.00
N ALA A 232 14.75 21.63 4.18
CA ALA A 232 13.46 22.03 3.63
C ALA A 232 12.97 21.13 2.48
N GLY A 233 13.80 20.19 2.01
CA GLY A 233 13.46 19.27 0.93
C GLY A 233 12.45 18.20 1.33
N GLY A 234 11.51 17.93 0.43
CA GLY A 234 10.42 16.96 0.60
C GLY A 234 9.07 17.59 0.28
N ASP A 235 8.14 17.58 1.24
CA ASP A 235 6.84 18.23 1.17
C ASP A 235 6.97 19.74 0.88
N ASN A 236 6.12 20.20 -0.02
CA ASN A 236 6.08 21.56 -0.53
C ASN A 236 5.01 22.43 0.14
N SER A 237 4.25 21.87 1.08
CA SER A 237 3.32 22.64 1.91
C SER A 237 4.04 23.76 2.67
N PRO A 238 3.39 24.87 3.04
CA PRO A 238 4.02 25.92 3.84
C PRO A 238 4.55 25.38 5.17
N LEU A 239 5.69 25.91 5.65
CA LEU A 239 6.24 25.56 6.97
C LEU A 239 5.38 26.14 8.09
N SER A 240 5.08 25.33 9.10
CA SER A 240 4.35 25.80 10.27
C SER A 240 5.18 26.81 11.10
N ARG A 241 4.51 27.78 11.73
CA ARG A 241 5.18 28.74 12.65
C ARG A 241 5.83 28.05 13.85
N ARG A 242 5.23 26.95 14.33
CA ARG A 242 5.76 26.19 15.46
C ARG A 242 7.07 25.52 15.10
N LEU A 243 7.14 24.92 13.91
CA LEU A 243 8.36 24.30 13.40
C LEU A 243 9.45 25.34 13.17
N LEU A 244 9.14 26.44 12.47
CA LEU A 244 10.11 27.53 12.23
C LEU A 244 10.71 28.10 13.52
N ALA A 245 9.90 28.30 14.56
CA ALA A 245 10.37 28.83 15.83
C ALA A 245 11.31 27.86 16.59
N ALA A 246 11.17 26.55 16.37
CA ALA A 246 11.96 25.52 17.02
C ALA A 246 13.25 25.14 16.26
N VAL A 247 13.38 25.57 14.99
CA VAL A 247 14.54 25.28 14.14
C VAL A 247 15.65 26.32 14.33
N ASP A 248 16.90 25.86 14.45
CA ASP A 248 18.09 26.73 14.48
C ASP A 248 18.68 26.94 13.10
N PHE A 249 18.72 25.91 12.26
CA PHE A 249 19.20 25.97 10.87
C PHE A 249 18.13 25.45 9.92
N LEU A 250 17.54 26.36 9.13
CA LEU A 250 16.66 26.00 8.02
C LEU A 250 17.49 25.96 6.74
N ALA A 251 17.51 24.82 6.05
CA ALA A 251 18.44 24.57 4.95
C ALA A 251 17.75 24.25 3.60
N PRO A 252 17.16 25.23 2.89
CA PRO A 252 16.64 25.02 1.54
C PRO A 252 17.74 25.02 0.47
N ASN A 253 17.52 24.36 -0.66
CA ASN A 253 18.20 24.70 -1.91
C ASN A 253 17.57 25.94 -2.57
N GLU A 254 18.16 26.41 -3.66
CA GLU A 254 17.66 27.58 -4.42
C GLU A 254 16.18 27.48 -4.83
N GLN A 255 15.76 26.31 -5.33
CA GLN A 255 14.38 26.09 -5.80
C GLN A 255 13.39 25.94 -4.64
N GLU A 256 13.80 25.33 -3.53
CA GLU A 256 13.04 25.25 -2.28
C GLU A 256 12.88 26.64 -1.66
N LEU A 257 13.93 27.46 -1.66
CA LEU A 257 13.88 28.84 -1.17
C LEU A 257 12.89 29.67 -1.96
N GLN A 258 12.95 29.62 -3.29
CA GLN A 258 12.01 30.30 -4.18
C GLN A 258 10.57 29.86 -3.89
N ARG A 259 10.32 28.56 -3.71
CA ARG A 259 8.97 28.04 -3.44
C ARG A 259 8.45 28.44 -2.06
N LEU A 260 9.31 28.41 -1.04
CA LEU A 260 8.93 28.78 0.33
C LEU A 260 8.63 30.28 0.47
N THR A 261 9.29 31.12 -0.32
CA THR A 261 9.19 32.58 -0.22
C THR A 261 8.30 33.21 -1.30
N GLY A 262 8.14 32.56 -2.44
CA GLY A 262 7.53 33.13 -3.65
C GLY A 262 8.42 34.15 -4.37
N GLU A 263 9.69 34.27 -3.96
CA GLU A 263 10.61 35.33 -4.39
C GLU A 263 11.59 34.83 -5.46
N PRO A 264 12.10 35.73 -6.33
CA PRO A 264 13.16 35.35 -7.26
C PRO A 264 14.44 34.98 -6.51
N THR A 265 15.21 34.04 -7.08
CA THR A 265 16.47 33.53 -6.49
C THR A 265 17.61 33.43 -7.51
N ALA A 266 17.49 34.06 -8.68
CA ALA A 266 18.42 33.92 -9.79
C ALA A 266 19.81 34.55 -9.54
N SER A 267 19.93 35.52 -8.63
CA SER A 267 21.21 36.10 -8.20
C SER A 267 21.47 35.88 -6.72
N ASP A 268 22.72 36.01 -6.28
CA ASP A 268 23.09 35.81 -4.89
C ASP A 268 22.44 36.88 -3.97
N GLU A 269 22.24 38.10 -4.45
CA GLU A 269 21.51 39.16 -3.74
C GLU A 269 20.02 38.80 -3.58
N GLN A 270 19.42 38.21 -4.61
CA GLN A 270 18.04 37.74 -4.59
C GLN A 270 17.87 36.57 -3.60
N VAL A 271 18.81 35.61 -3.62
CA VAL A 271 18.89 34.53 -2.63
C VAL A 271 18.99 35.09 -1.22
N ALA A 272 19.88 36.06 -0.98
CA ALA A 272 20.06 36.67 0.33
C ALA A 272 18.78 37.39 0.80
N ALA A 273 18.11 38.13 -0.10
CA ALA A 273 16.85 38.81 0.20
C ALA A 273 15.73 37.81 0.56
N ALA A 274 15.57 36.74 -0.23
CA ALA A 274 14.58 35.69 0.04
C ALA A 274 14.85 34.98 1.37
N ALA A 275 16.12 34.63 1.65
CA ALA A 275 16.52 34.04 2.92
C ALA A 275 16.28 34.99 4.11
N GLY A 276 16.53 36.31 3.94
CA GLY A 276 16.20 37.33 4.94
C GLY A 276 14.71 37.39 5.29
N ARG A 277 13.80 37.14 4.34
CA ARG A 277 12.36 37.05 4.62
C ARG A 277 11.99 35.82 5.45
N LEU A 278 12.63 34.67 5.22
CA LEU A 278 12.45 33.50 6.09
C LEU A 278 12.91 33.77 7.53
N MET A 279 13.98 34.56 7.70
CA MET A 279 14.43 34.97 9.04
C MET A 279 13.43 35.90 9.73
N ALA A 280 12.85 36.83 8.98
CA ALA A 280 11.76 37.68 9.47
C ALA A 280 10.50 36.88 9.83
N ALA A 281 10.26 35.76 9.14
CA ALA A 281 9.18 34.82 9.43
C ALA A 281 9.46 33.88 10.61
N GLY A 282 10.70 33.85 11.11
CA GLY A 282 11.08 33.18 12.36
C GLY A 282 12.24 32.19 12.28
N ALA A 283 12.80 31.93 11.10
CA ALA A 283 14.01 31.10 11.00
C ALA A 283 15.22 31.81 11.63
N ARG A 284 16.01 31.10 12.45
CA ARG A 284 17.17 31.72 13.11
C ARG A 284 18.34 31.88 12.17
N ASN A 285 18.82 30.77 11.60
CA ASN A 285 19.87 30.74 10.61
C ASN A 285 19.30 30.08 9.35
N VAL A 286 19.65 30.63 8.19
CA VAL A 286 19.20 30.10 6.90
C VAL A 286 20.42 29.72 6.07
N LEU A 287 20.51 28.44 5.71
CA LEU A 287 21.55 27.90 4.85
C LEU A 287 20.96 27.60 3.47
N VAL A 288 21.37 28.36 2.45
CA VAL A 288 20.93 28.12 1.09
C VAL A 288 22.01 27.37 0.33
N THR A 289 21.71 26.18 -0.18
CA THR A 289 22.59 25.44 -1.10
C THR A 289 22.33 25.87 -2.54
N LEU A 290 23.41 26.15 -3.28
CA LEU A 290 23.40 26.78 -4.61
C LEU A 290 24.17 25.94 -5.65
N GLU A 291 24.16 24.62 -5.48
CA GLU A 291 24.80 23.65 -6.37
C GLU A 291 26.27 24.03 -6.69
N ALA A 292 26.62 24.19 -7.98
CA ALA A 292 27.96 24.55 -8.42
C ALA A 292 28.43 25.94 -7.95
N ARG A 293 27.51 26.82 -7.47
CA ARG A 293 27.84 28.12 -6.86
C ARG A 293 28.17 28.02 -5.37
N GLY A 294 28.10 26.83 -4.78
CA GLY A 294 28.40 26.57 -3.37
C GLY A 294 27.19 26.79 -2.46
N SER A 295 27.34 27.59 -1.40
CA SER A 295 26.26 27.85 -0.43
C SER A 295 26.37 29.21 0.25
N LEU A 296 25.24 29.76 0.68
CA LEU A 296 25.14 30.98 1.50
C LEU A 296 24.55 30.65 2.87
N LEU A 297 25.25 30.98 3.95
CA LEU A 297 24.74 30.90 5.31
C LEU A 297 24.48 32.30 5.86
N LEU A 298 23.23 32.57 6.24
CA LEU A 298 22.85 33.75 7.00
C LEU A 298 22.68 33.37 8.48
N LEU A 299 23.46 34.00 9.34
CA LEU A 299 23.32 33.87 10.79
C LEU A 299 22.45 35.01 11.30
N GLY A 300 21.53 34.68 12.21
CA GLY A 300 20.57 35.63 12.75
C GLY A 300 20.60 35.76 14.26
N GLU A 301 20.19 36.93 14.73
CA GLU A 301 19.89 37.18 16.14
C GLU A 301 18.41 37.52 16.33
N GLU A 302 17.85 37.15 17.49
CA GLU A 302 16.47 37.42 17.82
C GLU A 302 16.24 38.90 18.14
N VAL A 303 15.14 39.46 17.63
CA VAL A 303 14.80 40.87 17.86
C VAL A 303 13.98 41.02 19.15
N ALA A 304 14.52 41.73 20.14
CA ALA A 304 13.96 41.85 21.50
C ALA A 304 12.52 42.43 21.56
N GLU A 305 12.11 43.27 20.59
CA GLU A 305 10.75 43.84 20.54
C GLU A 305 9.66 42.81 20.18
N ALA A 306 10.01 41.69 19.54
CA ALA A 306 9.06 40.61 19.23
C ALA A 306 8.59 39.82 20.47
N GLN A 307 9.32 39.90 21.59
CA GLN A 307 8.95 39.24 22.84
C GLN A 307 7.73 39.88 23.52
N ARG A 308 7.37 41.14 23.20
CA ARG A 308 6.25 41.87 23.82
C ARG A 308 4.93 41.74 23.05
N GLU A 309 4.97 41.62 21.72
CA GLU A 309 3.76 41.49 20.88
C GLU A 309 3.28 40.03 20.74
N ALA A 310 4.17 39.04 20.90
CA ALA A 310 3.82 37.62 20.86
C ALA A 310 2.98 37.13 22.05
N ALA A 311 2.86 37.92 23.11
CA ALA A 311 2.06 37.59 24.30
C ALA A 311 0.54 37.79 24.09
N ASP A 312 0.12 38.55 23.08
CA ASP A 312 -1.27 39.02 22.93
C ASP A 312 -2.08 38.34 21.80
N ALA A 313 -1.49 37.42 21.03
CA ALA A 313 -2.19 36.69 19.95
C ALA A 313 -2.37 35.20 20.30
N GLU A 314 -3.61 34.71 20.29
CA GLU A 314 -3.90 33.28 20.44
C GLU A 314 -3.24 32.48 19.29
N GLY A 315 -2.08 31.86 19.58
CA GLY A 315 -1.44 30.88 18.70
C GLY A 315 -0.07 31.26 18.14
N GLY A 316 0.97 31.26 18.98
CA GLY A 316 2.35 31.04 18.57
C GLY A 316 3.37 31.97 19.21
N ASN A 317 4.42 31.39 19.80
CA ASN A 317 5.60 32.10 20.27
C ASN A 317 6.35 32.66 19.04
N GLY A 318 6.03 33.90 18.64
CA GLY A 318 6.43 34.51 17.36
C GLY A 318 7.88 34.98 17.33
N ARG A 319 8.83 34.03 17.25
CA ARG A 319 10.25 34.32 17.02
C ARG A 319 10.41 35.12 15.72
N ARG A 320 11.20 36.19 15.75
CA ARG A 320 11.67 36.93 14.57
C ARG A 320 13.16 37.16 14.67
N CYS A 321 13.86 36.95 13.58
CA CYS A 321 15.32 37.06 13.53
C CYS A 321 15.73 38.10 12.50
N ARG A 322 16.77 38.88 12.82
CA ARG A 322 17.43 39.75 11.84
C ARG A 322 18.79 39.15 11.47
N PRO A 323 19.20 39.21 10.20
CA PRO A 323 20.52 38.73 9.80
C PRO A 323 21.62 39.63 10.38
N VAL A 324 22.67 39.01 10.91
CA VAL A 324 23.84 39.68 11.51
C VAL A 324 25.15 39.34 10.82
N ARG A 325 25.20 38.21 10.10
CA ARG A 325 26.38 37.78 9.36
C ARG A 325 25.95 36.97 8.14
N ALA A 326 26.65 37.16 7.02
CA ALA A 326 26.49 36.36 5.82
C ALA A 326 27.83 35.72 5.45
N ILE A 327 27.83 34.40 5.29
CA ILE A 327 29.02 33.62 4.95
C ILE A 327 28.78 32.92 3.62
N ARG A 328 29.60 33.23 2.62
CA ARG A 328 29.57 32.62 1.31
C ARG A 328 30.66 31.57 1.19
N GLN A 329 30.27 30.33 0.97
CA GLN A 329 31.15 29.20 0.67
C GLN A 329 31.08 28.92 -0.84
N PRO A 330 32.19 29.06 -1.60
CA PRO A 330 32.27 28.56 -2.97
C PRO A 330 32.21 27.03 -3.04
N ALA A 331 31.83 26.45 -4.19
CA ALA A 331 31.94 24.99 -4.37
C ALA A 331 33.42 24.55 -4.35
N LEU A 332 33.68 23.36 -3.80
CA LEU A 332 34.99 22.72 -3.93
C LEU A 332 35.08 21.90 -5.23
N PRO A 333 36.28 21.72 -5.81
CA PRO A 333 36.45 20.93 -7.01
C PRO A 333 35.95 19.49 -6.82
N VAL A 334 35.14 19.04 -7.77
CA VAL A 334 34.63 17.66 -7.80
C VAL A 334 35.79 16.70 -8.10
N PRO A 335 36.01 15.64 -7.29
CA PRO A 335 37.00 14.61 -7.60
C PRO A 335 36.75 14.01 -9.00
N GLY A 336 37.80 13.99 -9.82
CA GLY A 336 37.68 13.54 -11.22
C GLY A 336 37.10 14.58 -12.19
N GLY A 337 36.68 15.75 -11.71
CA GLY A 337 36.28 16.90 -12.53
C GLY A 337 34.92 16.80 -13.22
N VAL A 338 34.12 15.77 -12.91
CA VAL A 338 32.83 15.51 -13.56
C VAL A 338 31.78 15.17 -12.50
N VAL A 339 30.62 15.82 -12.59
CA VAL A 339 29.41 15.44 -11.84
C VAL A 339 28.83 14.19 -12.48
N VAL A 340 28.70 13.13 -11.70
CA VAL A 340 28.21 11.82 -12.14
C VAL A 340 26.74 11.65 -11.78
N ASP A 341 26.37 12.00 -10.55
CA ASP A 341 25.00 11.90 -10.03
C ASP A 341 24.85 12.86 -8.85
N ALA A 342 23.92 13.81 -8.93
CA ALA A 342 23.72 14.79 -7.86
C ALA A 342 22.88 14.27 -6.67
N THR A 343 22.37 13.04 -6.76
CA THR A 343 21.52 12.43 -5.73
C THR A 343 22.24 12.37 -4.38
N ALA A 344 21.54 12.73 -3.30
CA ALA A 344 22.04 12.77 -1.92
C ALA A 344 23.22 13.74 -1.63
N ALA A 345 23.69 14.54 -2.59
CA ALA A 345 24.77 15.50 -2.33
C ALA A 345 24.40 16.58 -1.30
N GLY A 346 23.16 17.07 -1.36
CA GLY A 346 22.62 18.00 -0.36
C GLY A 346 22.44 17.34 1.02
N ASP A 347 22.10 16.05 1.06
CA ASP A 347 21.99 15.29 2.30
C ASP A 347 23.37 15.13 2.96
N ALA A 348 24.39 14.77 2.16
CA ALA A 348 25.78 14.67 2.59
C ALA A 348 26.30 16.02 3.12
N PHE A 349 26.01 17.12 2.42
CA PHE A 349 26.41 18.47 2.82
C PHE A 349 25.80 18.85 4.18
N ARG A 350 24.49 18.69 4.35
CA ARG A 350 23.79 19.09 5.59
C ARG A 350 24.22 18.23 6.78
N ALA A 351 24.40 16.93 6.57
CA ALA A 351 24.93 16.03 7.60
C ALA A 351 26.36 16.41 7.99
N ALA A 352 27.23 16.68 7.02
CA ALA A 352 28.62 17.09 7.26
C ALA A 352 28.71 18.41 8.02
N LEU A 353 27.86 19.40 7.70
CA LEU A 353 27.79 20.64 8.44
C LEU A 353 27.44 20.40 9.91
N ALA A 354 26.41 19.60 10.18
CA ALA A 354 25.99 19.28 11.54
C ALA A 354 27.11 18.54 12.30
N VAL A 355 27.76 17.56 11.66
CA VAL A 355 28.93 16.87 12.24
C VAL A 355 30.04 17.86 12.58
N ALA A 356 30.43 18.75 11.65
CA ALA A 356 31.53 19.68 11.88
C ALA A 356 31.26 20.71 12.97
N LEU A 357 30.04 21.27 13.02
CA LEU A 357 29.63 22.22 14.06
C LEU A 357 29.63 21.59 15.44
N VAL A 358 29.13 20.36 15.53
CA VAL A 358 29.03 19.63 16.78
C VAL A 358 30.39 19.10 17.25
N GLU A 359 31.29 18.74 16.33
CA GLU A 359 32.69 18.42 16.67
C GLU A 359 33.49 19.68 17.05
N GLY A 360 32.95 20.87 16.84
CA GLY A 360 33.67 22.13 17.06
C GLY A 360 34.93 22.22 16.19
N ARG A 361 34.89 21.68 14.96
CA ARG A 361 36.02 21.69 14.02
C ARG A 361 36.55 23.11 13.83
N ARG A 362 37.87 23.23 13.69
CA ARG A 362 38.58 24.51 13.54
C ARG A 362 39.53 24.45 12.36
N GLY A 363 39.58 25.53 11.59
CA GLY A 363 40.48 25.65 10.45
C GLY A 363 41.97 25.75 10.84
N PRO A 364 42.89 25.56 9.87
CA PRO A 364 44.32 25.75 10.09
C PRO A 364 44.63 27.21 10.44
N GLY A 365 45.08 27.46 11.67
CA GLY A 365 45.41 28.81 12.17
C GLY A 365 44.52 29.33 13.29
N ALA A 366 43.46 28.60 13.68
CA ALA A 366 42.67 28.93 14.86
C ALA A 366 43.55 28.84 16.13
N THR A 367 43.75 29.97 16.81
CA THR A 367 44.44 30.00 18.10
C THR A 367 43.46 29.68 19.24
N ALA A 368 43.95 29.11 20.34
CA ALA A 368 43.14 28.85 21.54
C ALA A 368 42.51 30.11 22.16
N ALA A 369 42.81 31.31 21.65
CA ALA A 369 42.25 32.59 22.09
C ALA A 369 41.03 33.06 21.26
N ALA A 370 40.75 32.48 20.09
CA ALA A 370 39.54 32.77 19.28
C ALA A 370 38.26 32.06 19.80
N ALA A 371 38.24 31.74 21.09
CA ALA A 371 37.60 30.54 21.64
C ALA A 371 36.15 30.69 22.15
N SER A 372 35.37 31.62 21.62
CA SER A 372 33.95 31.76 21.99
C SER A 372 33.03 31.68 20.76
N GLY A 373 32.67 30.46 20.36
CA GLY A 373 31.65 30.21 19.32
C GLY A 373 32.08 29.23 18.20
N PRO A 374 31.13 28.71 17.40
CA PRO A 374 31.42 27.78 16.29
C PRO A 374 32.23 28.43 15.17
N ASP A 375 33.08 27.65 14.50
CA ASP A 375 33.76 28.04 13.26
C ASP A 375 32.90 27.61 12.06
N TYR A 376 32.02 28.51 11.62
CA TYR A 376 31.05 28.21 10.57
C TYR A 376 31.71 28.04 9.21
N GLU A 377 32.80 28.76 8.96
CA GLU A 377 33.58 28.71 7.74
C GLU A 377 34.22 27.34 7.56
N GLU A 378 34.90 26.82 8.59
CA GLU A 378 35.45 25.46 8.54
C GLU A 378 34.35 24.40 8.43
N ALA A 379 33.21 24.60 9.11
CA ALA A 379 32.09 23.67 9.03
C ALA A 379 31.47 23.63 7.62
N LEU A 380 31.30 24.79 6.97
CA LEU A 380 30.84 24.90 5.58
C LEU A 380 31.87 24.31 4.60
N ARG A 381 33.17 24.47 4.88
CA ARG A 381 34.25 23.90 4.08
C ARG A 381 34.24 22.38 4.10
N PHE A 382 34.06 21.80 5.29
CA PHE A 382 33.89 20.36 5.47
C PHE A 382 32.63 19.84 4.76
N ALA A 383 31.52 20.58 4.86
CA ALA A 383 30.29 20.26 4.16
C ALA A 383 30.42 20.32 2.63
N ALA A 384 31.10 21.34 2.11
CA ALA A 384 31.37 21.48 0.68
C ALA A 384 32.21 20.33 0.13
N ALA A 385 33.18 19.84 0.90
CA ALA A 385 33.99 18.69 0.51
C ALA A 385 33.17 17.39 0.48
N ALA A 386 32.28 17.19 1.46
CA ALA A 386 31.38 16.04 1.46
C ALA A 386 30.42 16.06 0.25
N GLY A 387 29.82 17.21 -0.06
CA GLY A 387 28.97 17.38 -1.24
C GLY A 387 29.73 17.15 -2.54
N ALA A 388 30.95 17.67 -2.68
CA ALA A 388 31.78 17.51 -3.88
C ALA A 388 32.15 16.04 -4.15
N ILE A 389 32.39 15.24 -3.11
CA ILE A 389 32.66 13.80 -3.28
C ILE A 389 31.39 13.03 -3.62
N ALA A 390 30.27 13.36 -2.98
CA ALA A 390 28.99 12.70 -3.24
C ALA A 390 28.59 12.82 -4.72
N VAL A 391 28.70 14.02 -5.31
CA VAL A 391 28.35 14.23 -6.73
C VAL A 391 29.26 13.49 -7.72
N SER A 392 30.41 12.97 -7.29
CA SER A 392 31.36 12.27 -8.16
C SER A 392 31.07 10.76 -8.28
N ARG A 393 29.96 10.27 -7.72
CA ARG A 393 29.64 8.83 -7.61
C ARG A 393 28.15 8.61 -7.89
N ILE A 394 27.81 7.42 -8.38
CA ILE A 394 26.41 7.04 -8.63
C ILE A 394 25.70 6.66 -7.34
N GLY A 395 24.45 7.10 -7.21
CA GLY A 395 23.48 6.63 -6.21
C GLY A 395 23.37 7.51 -4.97
N ALA A 396 22.28 7.33 -4.22
CA ALA A 396 22.02 8.05 -2.97
C ALA A 396 22.99 7.63 -1.86
N MET A 397 22.62 6.66 -1.01
CA MET A 397 23.49 6.17 0.06
C MET A 397 24.87 5.64 -0.42
N PRO A 398 25.00 4.99 -1.59
CA PRO A 398 26.30 4.54 -2.10
C PRO A 398 27.31 5.66 -2.45
N SER A 399 26.86 6.90 -2.70
CA SER A 399 27.76 8.01 -3.02
C SER A 399 28.36 8.68 -1.78
N LEU A 400 27.79 8.44 -0.60
CA LEU A 400 28.14 9.15 0.62
C LEU A 400 29.61 8.94 1.01
N PRO A 401 30.38 10.01 1.28
CA PRO A 401 31.81 9.91 1.54
C PRO A 401 32.11 9.47 2.99
N THR A 402 33.26 8.82 3.15
CA THR A 402 33.85 8.58 4.46
C THR A 402 34.61 9.81 4.96
N ARG A 403 34.82 9.92 6.28
CA ARG A 403 35.63 10.99 6.88
C ARG A 403 37.01 11.14 6.24
N ALA A 404 37.71 10.03 6.02
CA ALA A 404 39.06 10.04 5.47
C ALA A 404 39.11 10.64 4.05
N GLU A 405 38.11 10.37 3.23
CA GLU A 405 38.02 10.92 1.87
C GLU A 405 37.77 12.43 1.91
N VAL A 406 36.89 12.89 2.81
CA VAL A 406 36.64 14.33 3.01
C VAL A 406 37.92 15.04 3.46
N GLU A 407 38.61 14.50 4.45
CA GLU A 407 39.87 15.07 4.96
C GLU A 407 40.98 15.09 3.91
N GLN A 408 41.06 14.04 3.08
CA GLN A 408 42.00 13.99 1.96
C GLN A 408 41.71 15.07 0.92
N LEU A 409 40.44 15.27 0.55
CA LEU A 409 40.07 16.31 -0.41
C LEU A 409 40.37 17.71 0.13
N LEU A 410 40.11 17.95 1.41
CA LEU A 410 40.42 19.21 2.09
C LEU A 410 41.92 19.49 2.14
N ALA A 411 42.73 18.46 2.43
CA ALA A 411 44.19 18.58 2.46
C ALA A 411 44.77 18.93 1.08
N GLN A 412 44.19 18.39 0.00
CA GLN A 412 44.59 18.71 -1.38
C GLN A 412 44.27 20.16 -1.77
N HIS A 413 43.31 20.79 -1.11
CA HIS A 413 42.83 22.14 -1.43
C HIS A 413 43.11 23.17 -0.33
N ALA A 414 44.08 22.90 0.55
CA ALA A 414 44.40 23.70 1.74
C ALA A 414 44.73 25.18 1.46
N SER A 415 45.17 25.54 0.24
CA SER A 415 45.60 26.90 -0.12
C SER A 415 44.52 27.81 -0.72
N SER A 416 43.27 27.36 -0.84
CA SER A 416 42.21 28.09 -1.56
C SER A 416 41.40 29.10 -0.72
N ALA A 417 41.56 29.13 0.60
CA ALA A 417 40.76 29.99 1.48
C ALA A 417 41.56 31.20 1.96
N ALA A 418 41.44 32.32 1.26
CA ALA A 418 41.73 33.62 1.88
C ALA A 418 40.59 33.96 2.86
N ALA A 419 40.90 34.42 4.07
CA ALA A 419 39.92 34.75 5.11
C ALA A 419 38.89 35.80 4.63
N ASP A 420 39.28 36.71 3.74
CA ASP A 420 38.42 37.76 3.18
C ASP A 420 37.42 37.26 2.11
N ALA A 421 37.51 35.99 1.68
CA ALA A 421 36.67 35.44 0.61
C ALA A 421 35.29 34.93 1.09
N TRP A 422 35.09 34.86 2.40
CA TRP A 422 33.93 34.22 3.02
C TRP A 422 32.87 35.22 3.47
N ASP A 423 33.28 36.36 4.02
CA ASP A 423 32.35 37.38 4.47
C ASP A 423 31.69 38.07 3.27
N ALA A 424 30.36 38.17 3.30
CA ALA A 424 29.57 38.73 2.21
C ALA A 424 28.74 39.94 2.68
N PRO A 425 29.36 41.11 2.94
CA PRO A 425 28.68 42.27 3.51
C PRO A 425 27.55 42.81 2.62
N ASP A 426 27.71 42.74 1.30
CA ASP A 426 26.67 43.18 0.35
C ASP A 426 25.43 42.26 0.41
N LEU A 427 25.65 40.95 0.54
CA LEU A 427 24.57 39.96 0.70
C LEU A 427 23.88 40.11 2.06
N LEU A 428 24.63 40.42 3.11
CA LEU A 428 24.08 40.75 4.43
C LEU A 428 23.18 41.99 4.35
N ALA A 429 23.59 43.04 3.65
CA ALA A 429 22.79 44.24 3.46
C ALA A 429 21.48 43.95 2.68
N ALA A 430 21.54 43.15 1.62
CA ALA A 430 20.36 42.72 0.86
C ALA A 430 19.37 41.92 1.73
N ALA A 431 19.88 40.96 2.51
CA ALA A 431 19.06 40.18 3.45
C ALA A 431 18.42 41.06 4.53
N ALA A 432 19.18 41.98 5.12
CA ALA A 432 18.68 42.89 6.16
C ALA A 432 17.60 43.83 5.64
N GLN A 433 17.77 44.37 4.43
CA GLN A 433 16.79 45.24 3.79
C GLN A 433 15.48 44.50 3.50
N ALA A 434 15.56 43.26 3.00
CA ALA A 434 14.39 42.43 2.74
C ALA A 434 13.68 41.99 4.04
N ALA A 435 14.43 41.65 5.08
CA ALA A 435 13.89 41.29 6.40
C ALA A 435 13.15 42.48 7.05
N ALA A 436 13.68 43.71 6.92
CA ALA A 436 13.05 44.92 7.45
C ALA A 436 11.79 45.32 6.66
N ALA A 437 11.72 45.03 5.37
CA ALA A 437 10.56 45.32 4.52
C ALA A 437 9.36 44.37 4.73
N ALA A 438 9.56 43.26 5.45
CA ALA A 438 8.50 42.30 5.74
C ALA A 438 7.50 42.85 6.78
N SER A 439 6.31 43.28 6.33
CA SER A 439 5.24 43.80 7.20
C SER A 439 4.69 42.72 8.14
N PRO A 440 4.27 43.05 9.38
CA PRO A 440 3.86 42.06 10.39
C PRO A 440 2.58 41.26 10.08
N ALA A 441 1.89 41.53 8.96
CA ALA A 441 0.53 41.03 8.70
C ALA A 441 0.32 40.34 7.34
N SER A 442 1.32 39.68 6.75
CA SER A 442 1.07 38.82 5.59
C SER A 442 1.60 37.40 5.82
N PRO A 443 0.75 36.36 5.77
CA PRO A 443 1.23 34.99 5.74
C PRO A 443 2.06 34.76 4.47
N ALA A 444 3.03 33.85 4.56
CA ALA A 444 3.61 33.18 3.40
C ALA A 444 2.50 32.33 2.72
N THR A 445 1.62 33.03 2.01
CA THR A 445 0.57 32.48 1.16
C THR A 445 0.72 33.15 -0.19
N ALA A 446 1.57 32.60 -1.05
CA ALA A 446 1.63 32.95 -2.46
C ALA A 446 2.11 31.74 -3.28
N ALA A 447 1.27 30.71 -3.36
CA ALA A 447 1.27 29.72 -4.45
C ALA A 447 -0.01 28.85 -4.39
N ALA A 448 -1.18 29.47 -4.58
CA ALA A 448 -2.42 28.75 -4.91
C ALA A 448 -3.20 29.43 -6.05
N ALA A 449 -2.56 30.33 -6.80
CA ALA A 449 -3.19 31.05 -7.90
C ALA A 449 -2.21 31.27 -9.06
N SER A 450 -1.87 30.20 -9.80
CA SER A 450 -1.31 30.32 -11.17
C SER A 450 -1.34 29.01 -11.99
N ILE A 451 -2.25 28.07 -11.68
CA ILE A 451 -2.64 27.01 -12.65
C ILE A 451 -4.10 27.27 -13.06
N ALA A 452 -4.30 28.42 -13.70
CA ALA A 452 -5.54 28.80 -14.36
C ALA A 452 -5.21 29.81 -15.46
N GLU A 453 -4.27 29.48 -16.34
CA GLU A 453 -4.02 30.24 -17.58
C GLU A 453 -3.11 29.43 -18.53
N SER A 454 -3.65 28.33 -19.08
CA SER A 454 -3.15 27.76 -20.36
C SER A 454 -4.19 26.93 -21.13
N ASP A 455 -5.49 27.12 -20.88
CA ASP A 455 -6.57 26.58 -21.72
C ASP A 455 -7.14 27.66 -22.66
N ALA A 456 -6.24 28.37 -23.37
CA ALA A 456 -6.58 29.24 -24.48
C ALA A 456 -6.07 28.65 -25.80
N ALA A 457 -6.47 27.41 -26.11
CA ALA A 457 -6.29 26.80 -27.43
C ALA A 457 -7.27 25.63 -27.64
N ALA A 458 -8.56 25.84 -27.42
CA ALA A 458 -9.60 24.91 -27.90
C ALA A 458 -10.95 25.60 -28.18
N ASP A 459 -10.95 26.89 -28.52
CA ASP A 459 -12.10 27.58 -29.10
C ASP A 459 -11.94 27.66 -30.61
N ALA A 460 -12.14 26.51 -31.25
CA ALA A 460 -12.45 26.42 -32.68
C ALA A 460 -13.06 25.04 -32.94
N LEU A 461 -14.36 24.92 -32.69
CA LEU A 461 -15.34 24.11 -33.43
C LEU A 461 -16.68 24.10 -32.65
N ASP A 462 -17.21 25.29 -32.36
CA ASP A 462 -18.64 25.42 -32.09
C ASP A 462 -19.36 25.72 -33.41
N GLY A 463 -20.30 24.86 -33.74
CA GLY A 463 -20.89 24.81 -35.06
C GLY A 463 -21.79 23.61 -35.24
N ARG A 464 -22.67 23.35 -34.27
CA ARG A 464 -24.00 22.73 -34.46
C ARG A 464 -24.77 22.72 -33.14
N SER A 465 -25.61 23.73 -33.01
CA SER A 465 -26.76 23.76 -32.11
C SER A 465 -27.61 22.50 -32.25
N GLY A 466 -27.70 21.72 -31.17
CA GLY A 466 -28.63 20.61 -31.01
C GLY A 466 -29.07 20.56 -29.55
N THR A 467 -30.19 21.20 -29.25
CA THR A 467 -30.85 21.14 -27.95
C THR A 467 -31.26 19.70 -27.65
N CYS A 468 -30.65 19.07 -26.63
CA CYS A 468 -31.19 17.88 -26.00
C CYS A 468 -31.83 18.28 -24.66
N SER A 469 -33.15 18.28 -24.66
CA SER A 469 -34.03 18.50 -23.52
C SER A 469 -33.74 17.49 -22.40
N ASN A 470 -33.59 17.96 -21.16
CA ASN A 470 -33.74 17.10 -19.99
C ASN A 470 -35.16 16.52 -19.95
N PRO A 471 -35.35 15.19 -19.78
CA PRO A 471 -36.64 14.68 -19.36
C PRO A 471 -36.80 14.90 -17.85
N ASP A 472 -37.84 15.64 -17.52
CA ASP A 472 -38.37 15.90 -16.18
C ASP A 472 -38.81 14.58 -15.52
N PRO A 473 -38.36 14.24 -14.29
CA PRO A 473 -38.76 13.01 -13.61
C PRO A 473 -40.06 13.26 -12.85
N ALA A 474 -41.20 13.24 -13.54
CA ALA A 474 -42.50 13.29 -12.92
C ALA A 474 -43.33 12.06 -13.31
N ALA A 475 -43.87 11.40 -12.28
CA ALA A 475 -44.75 10.23 -12.27
C ALA A 475 -44.08 8.85 -12.45
N ALA A 476 -43.46 8.37 -11.38
CA ALA A 476 -43.47 6.95 -11.04
C ALA A 476 -44.33 6.78 -9.79
N ASP A 477 -45.35 5.93 -9.92
CA ASP A 477 -46.36 5.60 -8.93
C ASP A 477 -45.74 4.95 -7.68
N PRO A 478 -45.88 5.52 -6.47
CA PRO A 478 -45.34 4.96 -5.24
C PRO A 478 -46.05 3.69 -4.76
N ALA A 479 -47.12 3.23 -5.46
CA ALA A 479 -47.80 1.97 -5.17
C ALA A 479 -47.27 0.76 -5.97
N ALA A 480 -46.25 0.96 -6.83
CA ALA A 480 -45.48 -0.13 -7.44
C ALA A 480 -44.24 -0.53 -6.61
N ASP A 481 -44.07 0.07 -5.43
CA ASP A 481 -42.84 0.07 -4.62
C ASP A 481 -42.71 -1.09 -3.62
N GLU A 482 -43.46 -2.19 -3.84
CA GLU A 482 -43.37 -3.42 -3.03
C GLU A 482 -43.07 -4.70 -3.84
N ALA A 483 -42.79 -4.60 -5.15
CA ALA A 483 -42.49 -5.76 -5.98
C ALA A 483 -41.27 -5.57 -6.89
N ALA A 484 -40.07 -5.84 -6.37
CA ALA A 484 -38.98 -6.62 -7.03
C ALA A 484 -37.59 -6.38 -6.39
N ASP A 485 -37.44 -6.61 -5.08
CA ASP A 485 -36.23 -7.26 -4.55
C ASP A 485 -36.35 -8.76 -4.86
N GLU A 486 -36.15 -9.11 -6.13
CA GLU A 486 -36.20 -10.51 -6.57
C GLU A 486 -35.12 -11.30 -5.83
N ALA A 487 -35.54 -12.31 -5.07
CA ALA A 487 -34.68 -13.15 -4.27
C ALA A 487 -33.54 -13.72 -5.13
N CYS A 488 -32.29 -13.63 -4.64
CA CYS A 488 -31.13 -14.15 -5.34
C CYS A 488 -31.34 -15.65 -5.65
N PRO A 489 -31.34 -16.07 -6.93
CA PRO A 489 -31.64 -17.45 -7.31
C PRO A 489 -30.45 -18.41 -7.08
N PHE A 490 -29.27 -17.85 -6.75
CA PHE A 490 -28.08 -18.63 -6.47
C PHE A 490 -28.17 -19.34 -5.12
N ARG A 491 -27.92 -20.64 -5.15
CA ARG A 491 -27.48 -21.48 -4.05
C ARG A 491 -25.97 -21.33 -3.90
N PHE A 492 -25.51 -21.42 -2.67
CA PHE A 492 -24.11 -21.18 -2.36
C PHE A 492 -23.47 -22.44 -1.78
N GLY A 493 -22.24 -22.71 -2.22
CA GLY A 493 -21.34 -23.68 -1.60
C GLY A 493 -20.02 -23.03 -1.22
N ALA A 494 -19.23 -23.73 -0.42
CA ALA A 494 -17.89 -23.28 -0.04
C ALA A 494 -16.90 -24.45 -0.11
N ARG A 495 -15.61 -24.14 -0.22
CA ARG A 495 -14.54 -25.16 -0.24
C ARG A 495 -14.56 -26.02 1.01
N LEU A 496 -14.66 -27.35 0.89
CA LEU A 496 -14.68 -28.23 2.07
C LEU A 496 -13.37 -28.21 2.88
N ASN A 497 -12.22 -28.04 2.21
CA ASN A 497 -10.93 -28.00 2.88
C ASN A 497 -10.74 -26.75 3.76
N SER A 498 -11.48 -25.66 3.51
CA SER A 498 -11.41 -24.46 4.37
C SER A 498 -11.91 -24.75 5.79
N MET A 499 -12.81 -25.72 5.95
CA MET A 499 -13.35 -26.16 7.24
C MET A 499 -12.33 -26.91 8.12
N LYS A 500 -11.06 -27.03 7.67
CA LYS A 500 -9.95 -27.68 8.38
C LYS A 500 -9.08 -26.69 9.17
N SER A 501 -8.90 -25.45 8.73
CA SER A 501 -7.80 -24.56 9.15
C SER A 501 -7.90 -24.10 10.60
N ARG A 502 -9.11 -23.82 11.10
CA ARG A 502 -9.37 -23.22 12.43
C ARG A 502 -10.46 -23.94 13.21
N ARG A 503 -10.20 -25.21 13.51
CA ARG A 503 -11.15 -26.08 14.23
C ARG A 503 -11.50 -25.60 15.63
N ASP A 504 -10.54 -24.94 16.27
CA ASP A 504 -10.65 -24.33 17.59
C ASP A 504 -11.81 -23.34 17.68
N LEU A 505 -12.16 -22.70 16.56
CA LEU A 505 -13.20 -21.67 16.50
C LEU A 505 -14.62 -22.23 16.33
N LEU A 506 -14.76 -23.54 16.06
CA LEU A 506 -16.06 -24.17 15.75
C LEU A 506 -16.85 -24.62 17.00
N ALA A 507 -16.23 -24.60 18.18
CA ALA A 507 -16.82 -25.14 19.42
C ALA A 507 -17.90 -24.24 20.05
N ALA A 508 -18.02 -22.99 19.61
CA ALA A 508 -19.02 -22.04 20.11
C ALA A 508 -20.36 -22.08 19.38
N SER A 509 -20.48 -22.91 18.33
CA SER A 509 -21.55 -22.82 17.31
C SER A 509 -22.46 -24.06 17.25
N THR A 510 -22.34 -25.00 18.20
CA THR A 510 -23.23 -26.16 18.28
C THR A 510 -24.68 -25.72 18.52
N PRO A 511 -25.66 -26.24 17.76
CA PRO A 511 -27.07 -25.92 17.98
C PRO A 511 -27.46 -26.25 19.42
N ALA A 512 -28.12 -25.30 20.09
CA ALA A 512 -28.72 -25.55 21.40
C ALA A 512 -29.79 -26.64 21.28
N ASP A 513 -29.73 -27.61 22.21
CA ASP A 513 -30.59 -28.79 22.37
C ASP A 513 -31.95 -28.72 21.65
N GLY A 514 -32.05 -29.43 20.53
CA GLY A 514 -33.31 -29.71 19.83
C GLY A 514 -33.47 -31.20 19.56
N ASP A 515 -34.51 -31.82 20.11
CA ASP A 515 -34.88 -33.25 20.03
C ASP A 515 -35.23 -33.73 18.60
N SER A 516 -34.28 -33.70 17.66
CA SER A 516 -34.46 -34.30 16.33
C SER A 516 -33.33 -35.28 15.99
N ALA A 517 -33.67 -36.39 15.33
CA ALA A 517 -32.71 -37.42 14.92
C ALA A 517 -31.58 -36.85 14.03
N ALA A 518 -31.90 -35.88 13.17
CA ALA A 518 -30.93 -35.19 12.32
C ALA A 518 -29.93 -34.33 13.12
N ALA A 519 -30.37 -33.66 14.19
CA ALA A 519 -29.48 -32.89 15.06
C ALA A 519 -28.52 -33.80 15.85
N SER A 520 -28.99 -34.98 16.27
CA SER A 520 -28.16 -36.00 16.92
C SER A 520 -27.08 -36.57 15.98
N GLU A 521 -27.44 -36.87 14.72
CA GLU A 521 -26.49 -37.34 13.71
C GLU A 521 -25.46 -36.27 13.32
N LEU A 522 -25.90 -35.03 13.14
CA LEU A 522 -25.00 -33.90 12.86
C LEU A 522 -24.00 -33.68 14.01
N SER A 523 -24.47 -33.76 15.25
CA SER A 523 -23.63 -33.65 16.45
C SER A 523 -22.57 -34.77 16.50
N ALA A 524 -22.92 -36.00 16.14
CA ALA A 524 -21.98 -37.12 16.06
C ALA A 524 -20.89 -36.90 14.98
N LEU A 525 -21.26 -36.38 13.81
CA LEU A 525 -20.32 -36.09 12.73
C LEU A 525 -19.33 -34.97 13.09
N LEU A 526 -19.76 -33.95 13.83
CA LEU A 526 -18.92 -32.82 14.24
C LEU A 526 -17.73 -33.24 15.13
N GLN A 527 -17.85 -34.36 15.84
CA GLN A 527 -16.76 -34.92 16.67
C GLN A 527 -15.62 -35.52 15.84
N GLY A 528 -15.82 -35.75 14.53
CA GLY A 528 -14.83 -36.33 13.63
C GLY A 528 -13.82 -35.33 13.05
N ASN A 529 -12.77 -35.87 12.41
CA ASN A 529 -11.68 -35.09 11.80
C ASN A 529 -11.58 -35.24 10.27
N GLY A 530 -12.47 -36.02 9.65
CA GLY A 530 -12.43 -36.34 8.22
C GLY A 530 -13.40 -35.52 7.36
N PRO A 531 -13.47 -35.82 6.05
CA PRO A 531 -14.31 -35.10 5.09
C PRO A 531 -15.79 -34.99 5.48
N LEU A 532 -16.40 -36.04 6.05
CA LEU A 532 -17.81 -35.99 6.50
C LEU A 532 -18.01 -35.00 7.66
N ALA A 533 -17.01 -34.83 8.53
CA ALA A 533 -17.05 -33.83 9.59
C ALA A 533 -16.91 -32.40 9.03
N TRP A 534 -16.20 -32.23 7.91
CA TRP A 534 -16.13 -30.94 7.20
C TRP A 534 -17.45 -30.58 6.54
N VAL A 535 -18.16 -31.56 5.97
CA VAL A 535 -19.54 -31.39 5.48
C VAL A 535 -20.46 -30.94 6.61
N ALA A 536 -20.39 -31.60 7.77
CA ALA A 536 -21.18 -31.22 8.95
C ALA A 536 -20.94 -29.76 9.39
N ARG A 537 -19.69 -29.27 9.33
CA ARG A 537 -19.34 -27.88 9.68
C ARG A 537 -19.93 -26.86 8.71
N GLN A 538 -19.97 -27.16 7.41
CA GLN A 538 -20.68 -26.31 6.45
C GLN A 538 -22.18 -26.21 6.75
N GLY A 539 -22.77 -27.27 7.32
CA GLY A 539 -24.16 -27.27 7.81
C GLY A 539 -24.45 -26.25 8.90
N LEU A 540 -23.44 -25.81 9.66
CA LEU A 540 -23.61 -24.73 10.66
C LEU A 540 -23.96 -23.39 9.99
N VAL A 541 -23.38 -23.11 8.82
CA VAL A 541 -23.71 -21.92 8.01
C VAL A 541 -25.14 -22.04 7.45
N ALA A 542 -25.54 -23.25 7.06
CA ALA A 542 -26.90 -23.51 6.58
C ALA A 542 -27.96 -23.29 7.67
N ALA A 543 -27.66 -23.68 8.93
CA ALA A 543 -28.56 -23.57 10.07
C ALA A 543 -28.66 -22.16 10.67
N ALA A 544 -27.60 -21.34 10.61
CA ALA A 544 -27.56 -19.98 11.14
C ALA A 544 -28.54 -18.99 10.45
N GLY A 545 -29.16 -19.40 9.34
CA GLY A 545 -30.16 -18.63 8.60
C GLY A 545 -31.57 -18.53 9.22
N GLY A 546 -31.78 -19.06 10.43
CA GLY A 546 -33.08 -19.11 11.11
C GLY A 546 -33.42 -17.82 11.88
N GLY A 547 -33.73 -16.74 11.16
CA GLY A 547 -34.22 -15.49 11.75
C GLY A 547 -35.20 -14.76 10.82
N GLY A 548 -36.49 -15.08 10.93
CA GLY A 548 -37.58 -14.22 10.46
C GLY A 548 -37.85 -14.16 8.95
N CYS A 549 -38.29 -15.26 8.33
CA CYS A 549 -39.23 -15.21 7.20
C CYS A 549 -40.01 -16.54 7.14
N SER A 550 -41.33 -16.44 7.18
CA SER A 550 -42.25 -17.58 7.21
C SER A 550 -42.13 -18.46 5.97
N ALA A 551 -42.33 -19.76 6.15
CA ALA A 551 -42.42 -20.77 5.11
C ALA A 551 -43.47 -20.42 4.04
N SER A 552 -43.02 -19.83 2.93
CA SER A 552 -43.60 -19.91 1.58
C SER A 552 -42.83 -18.99 0.62
N GLY A 553 -41.62 -19.41 0.23
CA GLY A 553 -40.80 -18.70 -0.76
C GLY A 553 -39.32 -19.04 -0.59
N GLY A 554 -38.77 -19.83 -1.51
CA GLY A 554 -37.46 -20.47 -1.37
C GLY A 554 -36.27 -19.50 -1.44
N GLY A 555 -35.43 -19.56 -0.41
CA GLY A 555 -34.10 -18.94 -0.38
C GLY A 555 -33.46 -19.11 0.99
N SER A 556 -32.89 -20.30 1.29
CA SER A 556 -32.18 -20.56 2.54
C SER A 556 -31.08 -19.51 2.75
N ALA A 557 -30.97 -18.91 3.94
CA ALA A 557 -30.09 -17.77 4.18
C ALA A 557 -28.57 -18.09 4.23
N GLY A 558 -28.17 -19.37 4.14
CA GLY A 558 -26.77 -19.82 4.15
C GLY A 558 -26.38 -20.73 2.98
N LEU A 559 -25.37 -21.59 3.21
CA LEU A 559 -24.94 -22.60 2.26
C LEU A 559 -26.05 -23.64 2.02
N SER A 560 -26.13 -24.16 0.79
CA SER A 560 -27.11 -25.17 0.39
C SER A 560 -26.51 -26.26 -0.51
N VAL A 561 -25.26 -26.08 -0.96
CA VAL A 561 -24.52 -27.07 -1.74
C VAL A 561 -23.10 -27.24 -1.21
N ALA A 562 -22.50 -28.41 -1.43
CA ALA A 562 -21.11 -28.72 -1.13
C ALA A 562 -20.45 -29.36 -2.36
N TYR A 563 -19.25 -28.89 -2.72
CA TYR A 563 -18.42 -29.53 -3.74
C TYR A 563 -17.42 -30.48 -3.06
N LEU A 564 -17.33 -31.69 -3.60
CA LEU A 564 -16.50 -32.77 -3.04
C LEU A 564 -15.26 -32.98 -3.89
N ASN A 565 -14.07 -32.93 -3.29
CA ASN A 565 -12.83 -33.22 -3.98
C ASN A 565 -12.66 -34.74 -4.19
N HIS A 566 -12.38 -35.16 -5.41
CA HIS A 566 -11.99 -36.53 -5.71
C HIS A 566 -10.49 -36.61 -6.04
N PRO A 567 -9.71 -37.51 -5.41
CA PRO A 567 -10.15 -38.59 -4.52
C PRO A 567 -10.22 -38.21 -3.02
N GLU A 568 -9.71 -37.04 -2.63
CA GLU A 568 -9.44 -36.66 -1.23
C GLU A 568 -10.63 -36.84 -0.27
N HIS A 569 -11.85 -36.53 -0.70
CA HIS A 569 -13.04 -36.56 0.15
C HIS A 569 -13.88 -37.83 0.01
N LEU A 570 -13.71 -38.55 -1.11
CA LEU A 570 -14.60 -39.65 -1.49
C LEU A 570 -13.94 -41.02 -1.32
N ARG A 571 -12.61 -41.09 -1.39
CA ARG A 571 -11.89 -42.35 -1.24
C ARG A 571 -12.11 -42.94 0.15
N GLY A 572 -12.56 -44.18 0.21
CA GLY A 572 -12.78 -44.91 1.46
C GLY A 572 -14.17 -44.70 2.08
N PHE A 573 -15.05 -43.90 1.46
CA PHE A 573 -16.44 -43.73 1.87
C PHE A 573 -17.39 -44.37 0.87
N SER A 574 -18.53 -44.89 1.37
CA SER A 574 -19.64 -45.31 0.52
C SER A 574 -20.51 -44.11 0.12
N LEU A 575 -21.25 -44.26 -0.99
CA LEU A 575 -22.22 -43.25 -1.42
C LEU A 575 -23.24 -42.92 -0.32
N GLU A 576 -23.75 -43.94 0.36
CA GLU A 576 -24.72 -43.81 1.47
C GLU A 576 -24.17 -42.95 2.62
N GLN A 577 -22.91 -43.16 3.01
CA GLN A 577 -22.27 -42.37 4.07
C GLN A 577 -22.14 -40.89 3.69
N VAL A 578 -21.76 -40.60 2.44
CA VAL A 578 -21.64 -39.22 1.94
C VAL A 578 -23.02 -38.55 1.87
N GLN A 579 -24.04 -39.27 1.39
CA GLN A 579 -25.40 -38.76 1.32
C GLN A 579 -26.00 -38.48 2.70
N GLN A 580 -25.77 -39.38 3.66
CA GLN A 580 -26.23 -39.19 5.02
C GLN A 580 -25.60 -37.94 5.65
N ALA A 581 -24.29 -37.73 5.45
CA ALA A 581 -23.61 -36.54 5.96
C ALA A 581 -24.12 -35.24 5.32
N LEU A 582 -24.34 -35.24 4.00
CA LEU A 582 -24.94 -34.09 3.29
C LEU A 582 -26.34 -33.80 3.80
N SER A 583 -27.19 -34.83 3.94
CA SER A 583 -28.55 -34.70 4.44
C SER A 583 -28.59 -34.20 5.89
N ALA A 584 -27.74 -34.72 6.77
CA ALA A 584 -27.65 -34.28 8.16
C ALA A 584 -27.21 -32.81 8.27
N ALA A 585 -26.36 -32.35 7.35
CA ALA A 585 -25.93 -30.95 7.24
C ALA A 585 -26.93 -30.04 6.52
N GLY A 586 -28.03 -30.58 5.96
CA GLY A 586 -28.97 -29.82 5.14
C GLY A 586 -28.39 -29.35 3.78
N LEU A 587 -27.35 -30.02 3.29
CA LEU A 587 -26.63 -29.68 2.06
C LEU A 587 -26.91 -30.68 0.94
N ARG A 588 -26.64 -30.24 -0.29
CA ARG A 588 -26.68 -31.05 -1.51
C ARG A 588 -25.30 -31.12 -2.15
N ALA A 589 -24.99 -32.14 -2.93
CA ALA A 589 -23.81 -32.19 -3.77
C ALA A 589 -23.94 -31.16 -4.92
N GLY A 590 -23.06 -30.17 -4.94
CA GLY A 590 -22.96 -29.19 -6.03
C GLY A 590 -22.19 -29.74 -7.23
N GLY A 591 -21.23 -30.63 -6.99
CA GLY A 591 -20.39 -31.24 -8.01
C GLY A 591 -19.18 -31.94 -7.39
N VAL A 592 -18.35 -32.54 -8.25
CA VAL A 592 -17.09 -33.18 -7.86
C VAL A 592 -15.93 -32.40 -8.48
N ALA A 593 -14.96 -31.99 -7.66
CA ALA A 593 -13.76 -31.29 -8.12
C ALA A 593 -12.56 -32.25 -8.13
N MET A 594 -11.83 -32.32 -9.23
CA MET A 594 -10.67 -33.21 -9.36
C MET A 594 -9.46 -32.67 -8.62
N ARG A 595 -8.75 -33.57 -7.93
CA ARG A 595 -7.43 -33.36 -7.34
C ARG A 595 -6.50 -34.47 -7.80
N PHE A 596 -5.45 -34.10 -8.51
CA PHE A 596 -4.40 -35.02 -8.93
C PHE A 596 -3.31 -35.05 -7.84
N PRO A 597 -2.88 -36.23 -7.36
CA PRO A 597 -1.77 -36.31 -6.41
C PRO A 597 -0.43 -35.97 -7.10
N ALA A 598 0.47 -35.31 -6.38
CA ALA A 598 1.80 -34.96 -6.90
C ALA A 598 2.56 -36.19 -7.41
N ASP A 599 2.58 -37.28 -6.66
CA ASP A 599 3.10 -38.54 -7.16
C ASP A 599 1.92 -39.41 -7.64
N PRO A 600 1.85 -39.83 -8.93
CA PRO A 600 2.88 -39.74 -9.97
C PRO A 600 2.76 -38.55 -10.95
N PHE A 601 1.83 -37.61 -10.75
CA PHE A 601 1.47 -36.60 -11.77
C PHE A 601 2.30 -35.31 -11.77
N ARG A 602 3.39 -35.22 -11.01
CA ARG A 602 4.19 -33.99 -10.83
C ARG A 602 4.73 -33.39 -12.13
N ALA A 603 4.93 -34.22 -13.16
CA ALA A 603 5.36 -33.80 -14.49
C ALA A 603 4.20 -33.51 -15.46
N GLY A 604 2.97 -33.38 -14.95
CA GLY A 604 1.73 -33.23 -15.71
C GLY A 604 0.72 -34.34 -15.37
N ALA A 605 -0.55 -33.98 -15.29
CA ALA A 605 -1.67 -34.90 -15.32
C ALA A 605 -1.97 -35.31 -16.77
N PHE A 606 -2.44 -34.38 -17.61
CA PHE A 606 -2.80 -34.63 -19.00
C PHE A 606 -1.67 -34.30 -19.98
N THR A 607 -0.65 -33.55 -19.56
CA THR A 607 0.53 -33.24 -20.40
C THR A 607 1.77 -34.05 -20.03
N ASN A 608 1.64 -35.04 -19.13
CA ASN A 608 2.77 -35.85 -18.67
C ASN A 608 3.56 -36.46 -19.85
N PRO A 609 4.90 -36.49 -19.84
CA PRO A 609 5.68 -37.18 -20.87
C PRO A 609 5.31 -38.66 -21.03
N SER A 610 4.94 -39.33 -19.93
CA SER A 610 4.51 -40.73 -19.94
C SER A 610 3.07 -40.89 -20.39
N ALA A 611 2.86 -41.54 -21.53
CA ALA A 611 1.51 -41.87 -22.02
C ALA A 611 0.71 -42.77 -21.05
N ALA A 612 1.39 -43.60 -20.27
CA ALA A 612 0.73 -44.42 -19.25
C ALA A 612 0.18 -43.57 -18.10
N LEU A 613 0.93 -42.55 -17.67
CA LEU A 613 0.49 -41.62 -16.62
C LEU A 613 -0.64 -40.72 -17.12
N ARG A 614 -0.59 -40.23 -18.37
CA ARG A 614 -1.73 -39.50 -18.96
C ARG A 614 -3.02 -40.31 -18.94
N ARG A 615 -2.96 -41.59 -19.34
CA ARG A 615 -4.12 -42.48 -19.25
C ARG A 615 -4.59 -42.71 -17.82
N ALA A 616 -3.67 -42.81 -16.85
CA ALA A 616 -4.02 -42.92 -15.45
C ALA A 616 -4.73 -41.65 -14.91
N ALA A 617 -4.33 -40.45 -15.37
CA ALA A 617 -5.01 -39.21 -15.03
C ALA A 617 -6.45 -39.18 -15.59
N VAL A 618 -6.65 -39.60 -16.85
CA VAL A 618 -7.99 -39.73 -17.45
C VAL A 618 -8.84 -40.75 -16.69
N ALA A 619 -8.28 -41.90 -16.32
CA ALA A 619 -8.99 -42.91 -15.54
C ALA A 619 -9.42 -42.37 -14.17
N LEU A 620 -8.54 -41.66 -13.46
CA LEU A 620 -8.86 -41.01 -12.19
C LEU A 620 -9.98 -39.95 -12.35
N ALA A 621 -9.94 -39.16 -13.43
CA ALA A 621 -11.00 -38.20 -13.73
C ALA A 621 -12.33 -38.89 -14.08
N ALA A 622 -12.29 -40.04 -14.75
CA ALA A 622 -13.47 -40.86 -15.02
C ALA A 622 -14.08 -41.46 -13.74
N GLU A 623 -13.26 -41.82 -12.73
CA GLU A 623 -13.75 -42.22 -11.40
C GLU A 623 -14.49 -41.06 -10.71
N GLY A 624 -13.92 -39.85 -10.74
CA GLY A 624 -14.59 -38.64 -10.24
C GLY A 624 -15.91 -38.36 -10.97
N CYS A 625 -15.94 -38.63 -12.27
CA CYS A 625 -17.15 -38.53 -13.08
C CYS A 625 -18.24 -39.52 -12.65
N ALA A 626 -17.87 -40.77 -12.35
CA ALA A 626 -18.79 -41.76 -11.82
C ALA A 626 -19.38 -41.33 -10.47
N TRP A 627 -18.57 -40.74 -9.60
CA TRP A 627 -19.04 -40.15 -8.35
C TRP A 627 -20.04 -39.01 -8.57
N ALA A 628 -19.74 -38.08 -9.50
CA ALA A 628 -20.65 -36.98 -9.83
C ALA A 628 -22.02 -37.50 -10.34
N ALA A 629 -22.01 -38.55 -11.15
CA ALA A 629 -23.24 -39.21 -11.63
C ALA A 629 -24.03 -39.85 -10.48
N GLN A 630 -23.35 -40.58 -9.59
CA GLN A 630 -23.98 -41.26 -8.46
C GLN A 630 -24.62 -40.27 -7.49
N LEU A 631 -23.91 -39.20 -7.13
CA LEU A 631 -24.43 -38.15 -6.24
C LEU A 631 -25.66 -37.46 -6.85
N ALA A 632 -25.60 -37.10 -8.13
CA ALA A 632 -26.74 -36.47 -8.81
C ALA A 632 -27.96 -37.39 -8.89
N ALA A 633 -27.77 -38.67 -9.23
CA ALA A 633 -28.85 -39.65 -9.28
C ALA A 633 -29.54 -39.84 -7.92
N ALA A 634 -28.74 -39.84 -6.85
CA ALA A 634 -29.23 -40.08 -5.51
C ALA A 634 -30.04 -38.88 -4.97
N GLU A 635 -29.72 -37.66 -5.39
CA GLU A 635 -30.54 -36.46 -5.10
C GLU A 635 -31.88 -36.44 -5.86
N ALA A 636 -31.89 -36.82 -7.14
CA ALA A 636 -33.13 -36.92 -7.91
C ALA A 636 -34.09 -37.95 -7.31
N GLY A 637 -33.56 -39.07 -6.79
CA GLY A 637 -34.35 -40.09 -6.09
C GLY A 637 -35.00 -39.58 -4.80
N ALA A 638 -34.35 -38.66 -4.07
CA ALA A 638 -34.87 -38.08 -2.83
C ALA A 638 -35.89 -36.95 -3.06
N ALA A 639 -35.85 -36.27 -4.21
CA ALA A 639 -36.66 -35.08 -4.48
C ALA A 639 -38.08 -35.37 -5.04
N GLY A 640 -38.43 -36.63 -5.35
CA GLY A 640 -39.80 -37.04 -5.72
C GLY A 640 -40.37 -36.43 -7.02
N GLY A 641 -39.62 -35.60 -7.74
CA GLY A 641 -40.04 -34.90 -8.96
C GLY A 641 -39.12 -35.24 -10.14
N GLY A 642 -39.70 -35.62 -11.27
CA GLY A 642 -39.00 -36.09 -12.49
C GLY A 642 -38.20 -35.02 -13.25
N GLY A 643 -37.34 -34.26 -12.58
CA GLY A 643 -36.32 -33.44 -13.23
C GLY A 643 -35.09 -34.29 -13.59
N GLU A 644 -34.49 -34.05 -14.76
CA GLU A 644 -33.23 -34.70 -15.14
C GLU A 644 -32.10 -34.28 -14.16
N ALA A 645 -31.52 -35.24 -13.43
CA ALA A 645 -30.33 -35.00 -12.62
C ALA A 645 -29.09 -34.99 -13.51
N HIS A 646 -28.33 -33.89 -13.46
CA HIS A 646 -27.07 -33.76 -14.19
C HIS A 646 -25.92 -33.62 -13.20
N GLY A 647 -24.99 -34.57 -13.23
CA GLY A 647 -23.75 -34.47 -12.46
C GLY A 647 -22.81 -33.43 -13.06
N HIS A 648 -21.97 -32.83 -12.22
CA HIS A 648 -20.98 -31.84 -12.63
C HIS A 648 -19.59 -32.26 -12.12
N LEU A 649 -18.63 -32.34 -13.04
CA LEU A 649 -17.21 -32.59 -12.78
C LEU A 649 -16.41 -31.32 -13.10
N VAL A 650 -15.70 -30.80 -12.10
CA VAL A 650 -14.74 -29.70 -12.27
C VAL A 650 -13.34 -30.30 -12.34
N VAL A 651 -12.62 -30.00 -13.42
CA VAL A 651 -11.26 -30.47 -13.66
C VAL A 651 -10.33 -29.28 -13.59
N TRP A 652 -9.58 -29.20 -12.50
CA TRP A 652 -8.36 -28.40 -12.44
C TRP A 652 -7.18 -29.31 -12.80
N SER A 653 -6.53 -29.05 -13.93
CA SER A 653 -5.41 -29.84 -14.45
C SER A 653 -4.11 -29.49 -13.73
N ALA A 654 -4.04 -29.78 -12.43
CA ALA A 654 -2.84 -29.55 -11.63
C ALA A 654 -1.61 -30.21 -12.28
N TYR A 655 -0.46 -29.53 -12.21
CA TYR A 655 0.82 -29.94 -12.79
C TYR A 655 0.93 -29.85 -14.31
N ASP A 656 -0.15 -29.55 -15.04
CA ASP A 656 -0.09 -29.33 -16.49
C ASP A 656 0.44 -27.93 -16.81
N GLY A 657 1.76 -27.78 -16.61
CA GLY A 657 2.50 -26.55 -16.84
C GLY A 657 4.00 -26.76 -17.03
N TYR A 658 4.76 -25.67 -17.01
CA TYR A 658 6.22 -25.64 -17.17
C TYR A 658 6.83 -24.44 -16.43
N ASP A 659 8.12 -24.52 -16.10
CA ASP A 659 8.85 -23.48 -15.36
C ASP A 659 9.83 -22.69 -16.22
N TYR A 660 10.39 -23.34 -17.25
CA TYR A 660 11.43 -22.78 -18.10
C TYR A 660 11.04 -22.79 -19.57
N HIS A 661 11.59 -21.84 -20.32
CA HIS A 661 11.54 -21.86 -21.77
C HIS A 661 12.19 -23.15 -22.29
N LEU A 662 11.61 -23.76 -23.33
CA LEU A 662 12.07 -25.02 -23.93
C LEU A 662 11.97 -26.26 -23.02
N GLN A 663 11.23 -26.20 -21.90
CA GLN A 663 11.03 -27.35 -21.01
C GLN A 663 10.12 -28.44 -21.60
N ALA A 664 9.15 -28.05 -22.44
CA ALA A 664 8.15 -28.96 -22.99
C ALA A 664 7.93 -28.72 -24.48
N ASP A 665 7.53 -29.77 -25.20
CA ASP A 665 6.96 -29.64 -26.54
C ASP A 665 5.51 -29.19 -26.40
N TYR A 666 5.29 -27.89 -26.62
CA TYR A 666 3.98 -27.26 -26.46
C TYR A 666 2.92 -27.84 -27.40
N ALA A 667 3.30 -28.23 -28.62
CA ALA A 667 2.36 -28.80 -29.59
C ALA A 667 1.96 -30.22 -29.19
N ALA A 668 2.92 -31.03 -28.74
CA ALA A 668 2.65 -32.37 -28.24
C ALA A 668 1.80 -32.34 -26.95
N ALA A 669 2.10 -31.42 -26.03
CA ALA A 669 1.34 -31.22 -24.80
C ALA A 669 -0.11 -30.80 -25.10
N TRP A 670 -0.30 -29.82 -25.99
CA TRP A 670 -1.63 -29.40 -26.44
C TRP A 670 -2.44 -30.56 -27.03
N GLN A 671 -1.84 -31.33 -27.95
CA GLN A 671 -2.50 -32.47 -28.58
C GLN A 671 -2.85 -33.57 -27.57
N ALA A 672 -1.94 -33.87 -26.64
CA ALA A 672 -2.17 -34.86 -25.58
C ALA A 672 -3.35 -34.45 -24.68
N SER A 673 -3.43 -33.18 -24.28
CA SER A 673 -4.56 -32.66 -23.50
C SER A 673 -5.88 -32.71 -24.29
N LEU A 674 -5.87 -32.37 -25.57
CA LEU A 674 -7.07 -32.48 -26.42
C LEU A 674 -7.61 -33.92 -26.44
N ASP A 675 -6.73 -34.90 -26.64
CA ASP A 675 -7.13 -36.31 -26.71
C ASP A 675 -7.63 -36.82 -25.36
N ALA A 676 -6.97 -36.44 -24.26
CA ALA A 676 -7.40 -36.77 -22.90
C ALA A 676 -8.79 -36.19 -22.56
N PHE A 677 -9.04 -34.92 -22.87
CA PHE A 677 -10.33 -34.28 -22.59
C PHE A 677 -11.45 -34.78 -23.51
N ARG A 678 -11.15 -35.20 -24.74
CA ARG A 678 -12.13 -35.90 -25.60
C ARG A 678 -12.54 -37.23 -24.98
N GLU A 679 -11.57 -38.04 -24.56
CA GLU A 679 -11.82 -39.33 -23.92
C GLU A 679 -12.63 -39.16 -22.63
N LEU A 680 -12.24 -38.22 -21.76
CA LEU A 680 -12.93 -37.92 -20.52
C LEU A 680 -14.37 -37.43 -20.77
N ALA A 681 -14.55 -36.45 -21.66
CA ALA A 681 -15.88 -35.92 -21.99
C ALA A 681 -16.79 -37.01 -22.56
N ASP A 682 -16.27 -37.90 -23.43
CA ASP A 682 -17.02 -39.02 -24.00
C ASP A 682 -17.41 -40.07 -22.93
N ALA A 683 -16.53 -40.33 -21.97
CA ALA A 683 -16.85 -41.20 -20.82
C ALA A 683 -17.94 -40.58 -19.94
N CYS A 684 -17.83 -39.29 -19.62
CA CYS A 684 -18.78 -38.57 -18.80
C CYS A 684 -20.15 -38.37 -19.46
N ALA A 685 -20.17 -38.19 -20.78
CA ALA A 685 -21.42 -38.04 -21.53
C ALA A 685 -22.33 -39.26 -21.39
N LYS A 686 -21.75 -40.48 -21.32
CA LYS A 686 -22.49 -41.73 -21.11
C LYS A 686 -23.18 -41.80 -19.74
N LEU A 687 -22.67 -41.04 -18.78
CA LEU A 687 -23.19 -40.96 -17.41
C LEU A 687 -24.07 -39.72 -17.19
N GLY A 688 -24.33 -38.92 -18.24
CA GLY A 688 -25.09 -37.69 -18.13
C GLY A 688 -24.36 -36.58 -17.34
N VAL A 689 -23.03 -36.66 -17.22
CA VAL A 689 -22.21 -35.71 -16.46
C VAL A 689 -21.62 -34.66 -17.38
N ALA A 690 -21.72 -33.40 -16.94
CA ALA A 690 -21.03 -32.30 -17.55
C ALA A 690 -19.64 -32.09 -16.94
N VAL A 691 -18.68 -31.81 -17.81
CA VAL A 691 -17.29 -31.59 -17.46
C VAL A 691 -16.97 -30.12 -17.66
N SER A 692 -16.25 -29.53 -16.72
CA SER A 692 -15.77 -28.17 -16.81
C SER A 692 -14.28 -28.14 -16.52
N LEU A 693 -13.53 -27.45 -17.38
CA LEU A 693 -12.13 -27.13 -17.12
C LEU A 693 -12.07 -25.84 -16.29
N GLU A 694 -11.29 -25.85 -15.22
CA GLU A 694 -10.96 -24.67 -14.43
C GLU A 694 -9.55 -24.18 -14.81
N PRO A 695 -9.43 -23.13 -15.64
CA PRO A 695 -8.12 -22.60 -16.01
C PRO A 695 -7.48 -21.90 -14.82
N LYS A 696 -6.15 -21.98 -14.77
CA LYS A 696 -5.35 -21.32 -13.75
C LYS A 696 -4.05 -20.82 -14.36
N PRO A 697 -3.63 -19.56 -14.16
CA PRO A 697 -2.40 -19.02 -14.76
C PRO A 697 -1.13 -19.78 -14.39
N THR A 698 -1.07 -20.18 -13.12
CA THR A 698 0.09 -20.80 -12.47
C THR A 698 -0.42 -21.78 -11.42
N ASP A 699 0.31 -22.84 -11.13
CA ASP A 699 0.00 -23.71 -10.00
C ASP A 699 1.20 -23.82 -9.03
N PRO A 700 1.03 -24.33 -7.80
CA PRO A 700 2.12 -24.42 -6.82
C PRO A 700 3.38 -25.19 -7.28
N SER A 701 3.28 -25.92 -8.39
CA SER A 701 4.34 -26.75 -8.96
C SER A 701 4.75 -26.32 -10.37
N SER A 702 4.13 -25.29 -10.96
CA SER A 702 4.52 -24.76 -12.27
C SER A 702 4.34 -23.23 -12.38
N ARG A 703 5.37 -22.53 -12.87
CA ARG A 703 5.31 -21.07 -13.07
C ARG A 703 4.41 -20.64 -14.23
N PHE A 704 4.14 -21.53 -15.19
CA PHE A 704 3.26 -21.27 -16.33
C PHE A 704 2.37 -22.48 -16.60
N ALA A 705 1.06 -22.29 -16.68
CA ALA A 705 0.15 -23.33 -17.15
C ALA A 705 0.07 -23.38 -18.68
N PHE A 706 -0.26 -24.55 -19.24
CA PHE A 706 -0.56 -24.64 -20.68
C PHE A 706 -1.88 -23.93 -21.07
N LEU A 707 -2.81 -23.78 -20.12
CA LEU A 707 -4.09 -23.09 -20.30
C LEU A 707 -4.24 -21.98 -19.23
N PRO A 708 -3.50 -20.86 -19.38
CA PRO A 708 -3.31 -19.91 -18.29
C PRO A 708 -4.47 -18.92 -18.09
N ASN A 709 -5.40 -18.80 -19.03
CA ASN A 709 -6.42 -17.74 -19.03
C ASN A 709 -7.70 -18.18 -19.73
N THR A 710 -8.78 -17.41 -19.56
CA THR A 710 -10.10 -17.69 -20.12
C THR A 710 -10.07 -17.87 -21.64
N ALA A 711 -9.36 -17.01 -22.37
CA ALA A 711 -9.32 -17.05 -23.82
C ALA A 711 -8.69 -18.35 -24.36
N SER A 712 -7.54 -18.75 -23.79
CA SER A 712 -6.87 -20.00 -24.15
C SER A 712 -7.71 -21.24 -23.80
N ALA A 713 -8.36 -21.22 -22.63
CA ALA A 713 -9.24 -22.30 -22.19
C ALA A 713 -10.49 -22.42 -23.07
N LEU A 714 -11.08 -21.31 -23.50
CA LEU A 714 -12.22 -21.30 -24.40
C LEU A 714 -11.84 -21.83 -25.80
N ALA A 715 -10.66 -21.45 -26.31
CA ALA A 715 -10.12 -22.01 -27.54
C ALA A 715 -9.90 -23.53 -27.43
N PHE A 716 -9.36 -23.99 -26.29
CA PHE A 716 -9.16 -25.41 -25.99
C PHE A 716 -10.49 -26.17 -25.96
N VAL A 717 -11.50 -25.70 -25.22
CA VAL A 717 -12.83 -26.33 -25.17
C VAL A 717 -13.48 -26.42 -26.54
N ARG A 718 -13.34 -25.38 -27.38
CA ARG A 718 -13.80 -25.40 -28.78
C ARG A 718 -13.07 -26.46 -29.62
N ALA A 719 -11.76 -26.60 -29.45
CA ALA A 719 -10.95 -27.61 -30.15
C ALA A 719 -11.24 -29.05 -29.71
N VAL A 720 -11.59 -29.27 -28.44
CA VAL A 720 -12.09 -30.57 -27.95
C VAL A 720 -13.41 -30.91 -28.63
N GLY A 721 -14.31 -29.94 -28.79
CA GLY A 721 -15.51 -30.05 -29.62
C GLY A 721 -16.57 -30.99 -29.03
N ARG A 722 -16.68 -31.06 -27.69
CA ARG A 722 -17.72 -31.84 -27.00
C ARG A 722 -18.79 -30.95 -26.38
N PRO A 723 -20.07 -31.32 -26.46
CA PRO A 723 -21.16 -30.49 -25.97
C PRO A 723 -21.20 -30.45 -24.44
N ASN A 724 -20.83 -31.54 -23.77
CA ASN A 724 -20.79 -31.66 -22.31
C ASN A 724 -19.45 -31.19 -21.70
N LEU A 725 -18.59 -30.50 -22.46
CA LEU A 725 -17.40 -29.83 -21.94
C LEU A 725 -17.57 -28.32 -22.01
N GLY A 726 -17.33 -27.66 -20.87
CA GLY A 726 -17.33 -26.20 -20.71
C GLY A 726 -16.22 -25.74 -19.76
N LEU A 727 -16.40 -24.56 -19.17
CA LEU A 727 -15.47 -23.93 -18.24
C LEU A 727 -16.13 -23.64 -16.90
N THR A 728 -15.34 -23.80 -15.84
CA THR A 728 -15.61 -23.22 -14.53
C THR A 728 -14.65 -22.06 -14.36
N LEU A 729 -15.18 -20.84 -14.23
CA LEU A 729 -14.34 -19.66 -14.07
C LEU A 729 -14.16 -19.36 -12.59
N ASP A 730 -12.92 -19.20 -12.16
CA ASP A 730 -12.55 -18.79 -10.82
C ASP A 730 -12.14 -17.30 -10.84
N THR A 731 -12.75 -16.48 -10.00
CA THR A 731 -12.54 -15.03 -10.03
C THR A 731 -11.13 -14.62 -9.62
N GLY A 732 -10.52 -15.32 -8.67
CA GLY A 732 -9.14 -15.11 -8.23
C GLY A 732 -8.16 -15.48 -9.33
N HIS A 733 -8.37 -16.61 -10.01
CA HIS A 733 -7.55 -17.00 -11.16
C HIS A 733 -7.66 -15.99 -12.32
N MET A 734 -8.87 -15.46 -12.58
CA MET A 734 -9.07 -14.40 -13.57
C MET A 734 -8.32 -13.11 -13.18
N LEU A 735 -8.39 -12.70 -11.91
CA LEU A 735 -7.63 -11.54 -11.40
C LEU A 735 -6.11 -11.76 -11.54
N MET A 736 -5.60 -12.94 -11.19
CA MET A 736 -4.20 -13.32 -11.36
C MET A 736 -3.77 -13.30 -12.84
N ALA A 737 -4.69 -13.62 -13.76
CA ALA A 737 -4.47 -13.55 -15.20
C ALA A 737 -4.53 -12.12 -15.78
N GLY A 738 -4.93 -11.13 -14.97
CA GLY A 738 -5.16 -9.75 -15.42
C GLY A 738 -6.44 -9.58 -16.24
N GLU A 739 -7.46 -10.43 -16.01
CA GLU A 739 -8.72 -10.41 -16.75
C GLU A 739 -9.80 -9.55 -16.08
N SER A 740 -10.73 -9.03 -16.89
CA SER A 740 -11.99 -8.47 -16.39
C SER A 740 -12.99 -9.58 -16.09
N LEU A 741 -13.45 -9.68 -14.84
CA LEU A 741 -14.34 -10.76 -14.38
C LEU A 741 -15.64 -10.82 -15.19
N ALA A 742 -16.30 -9.66 -15.34
CA ALA A 742 -17.58 -9.57 -16.04
C ALA A 742 -17.42 -9.88 -17.54
N GLN A 743 -16.32 -9.43 -18.15
CA GLN A 743 -16.03 -9.68 -19.56
C GLN A 743 -15.79 -11.17 -19.82
N SER A 744 -14.88 -11.81 -19.07
CA SER A 744 -14.57 -13.23 -19.22
C SER A 744 -15.81 -14.12 -19.04
N VAL A 745 -16.63 -13.81 -18.03
CA VAL A 745 -17.91 -14.51 -17.80
C VAL A 745 -18.89 -14.30 -18.96
N ALA A 746 -19.02 -13.07 -19.47
CA ALA A 746 -19.91 -12.78 -20.60
C ALA A 746 -19.49 -13.51 -21.88
N GLU A 747 -18.20 -13.55 -22.20
CA GLU A 747 -17.66 -14.22 -23.40
C GLU A 747 -17.89 -15.74 -23.36
N VAL A 748 -17.62 -16.36 -22.22
CA VAL A 748 -17.79 -17.81 -22.05
C VAL A 748 -19.27 -18.19 -22.01
N ALA A 749 -20.11 -17.36 -21.38
CA ALA A 749 -21.56 -17.53 -21.39
C ALA A 749 -22.15 -17.41 -22.82
N ALA A 750 -21.70 -16.41 -23.59
CA ALA A 750 -22.11 -16.22 -24.98
C ALA A 750 -21.72 -17.42 -25.87
N ALA A 751 -20.63 -18.11 -25.55
CA ALA A 751 -20.23 -19.35 -26.21
C ALA A 751 -21.05 -20.58 -25.78
N GLY A 752 -21.96 -20.45 -24.81
CA GLY A 752 -22.69 -21.57 -24.21
C GLY A 752 -21.78 -22.54 -23.45
N LYS A 753 -20.64 -22.05 -22.95
CA LYS A 753 -19.59 -22.86 -22.30
C LYS A 753 -19.38 -22.52 -20.83
N LEU A 754 -20.18 -21.64 -20.23
CA LEU A 754 -20.09 -21.31 -18.81
C LEU A 754 -20.84 -22.35 -17.99
N PHE A 755 -20.10 -23.27 -17.37
CA PHE A 755 -20.64 -24.43 -16.65
C PHE A 755 -20.52 -24.28 -15.13
N GLY A 756 -19.56 -23.51 -14.64
CA GLY A 756 -19.38 -23.24 -13.22
C GLY A 756 -18.82 -21.85 -12.96
N LEU A 757 -19.02 -21.37 -11.72
CA LEU A 757 -18.45 -20.13 -11.22
C LEU A 757 -17.92 -20.36 -9.81
N HIS A 758 -16.61 -20.18 -9.65
CA HIS A 758 -15.93 -20.15 -8.37
C HIS A 758 -15.64 -18.68 -8.01
N LEU A 759 -16.01 -18.31 -6.79
CA LEU A 759 -15.99 -16.96 -6.27
C LEU A 759 -15.00 -16.86 -5.13
N ASN A 760 -14.10 -15.90 -5.25
CA ASN A 760 -13.09 -15.52 -4.29
C ASN A 760 -12.49 -14.18 -4.74
N ASP A 761 -11.58 -13.64 -3.96
CA ASP A 761 -10.79 -12.47 -4.33
C ASP A 761 -9.31 -12.79 -4.14
N ALA A 762 -8.44 -11.95 -4.68
CA ALA A 762 -7.00 -12.10 -4.55
C ALA A 762 -6.35 -10.73 -4.65
N HIS A 763 -5.16 -10.55 -4.08
CA HIS A 763 -4.32 -9.43 -4.50
C HIS A 763 -3.75 -9.76 -5.87
N SER A 764 -3.90 -8.85 -6.84
CA SER A 764 -3.53 -9.03 -8.26
C SER A 764 -2.02 -9.22 -8.48
N ARG A 765 -1.46 -10.32 -7.98
CA ARG A 765 -0.07 -10.75 -8.08
C ARG A 765 -0.04 -12.11 -8.77
N ILE A 766 0.73 -12.22 -9.85
CA ILE A 766 0.94 -13.50 -10.53
C ILE A 766 1.57 -14.49 -9.54
N GLY A 767 0.92 -15.65 -9.36
CA GLY A 767 1.37 -16.70 -8.44
C GLY A 767 0.86 -16.60 -7.00
N ALA A 768 0.06 -15.59 -6.65
CA ALA A 768 -0.61 -15.51 -5.35
C ALA A 768 -2.04 -16.08 -5.45
N GLU A 769 -2.25 -17.31 -4.97
CA GLU A 769 -3.60 -17.85 -4.74
C GLU A 769 -3.97 -17.54 -3.29
N ASP A 770 -4.53 -16.35 -3.06
CA ASP A 770 -4.90 -15.91 -1.72
C ASP A 770 -6.25 -16.51 -1.29
N GLY A 771 -7.16 -16.73 -2.25
CA GLY A 771 -8.56 -17.13 -2.07
C GLY A 771 -9.23 -16.40 -0.90
N LEU A 772 -9.29 -15.08 -1.03
CA LEU A 772 -9.90 -14.15 -0.09
C LEU A 772 -11.42 -14.11 -0.27
N VAL A 773 -12.12 -13.50 0.69
CA VAL A 773 -13.56 -13.24 0.62
C VAL A 773 -13.91 -12.49 -0.67
N PHE A 774 -14.93 -12.96 -1.40
CA PHE A 774 -15.33 -12.42 -2.69
C PHE A 774 -15.66 -10.92 -2.62
N GLY A 775 -14.93 -10.12 -3.41
CA GLY A 775 -15.11 -8.67 -3.51
C GLY A 775 -14.56 -7.86 -2.34
N SER A 776 -13.72 -8.45 -1.49
CA SER A 776 -13.05 -7.76 -0.38
C SER A 776 -11.92 -6.83 -0.84
N VAL A 777 -11.22 -7.17 -1.92
CA VAL A 777 -10.12 -6.38 -2.49
C VAL A 777 -10.60 -5.64 -3.73
N HIS A 778 -11.36 -6.32 -4.60
CA HIS A 778 -11.81 -5.82 -5.90
C HIS A 778 -13.33 -5.60 -5.92
N ALA A 779 -13.85 -4.86 -4.94
CA ALA A 779 -15.29 -4.65 -4.75
C ALA A 779 -16.04 -4.13 -5.99
N ALA A 780 -15.45 -3.20 -6.75
CA ALA A 780 -16.09 -2.65 -7.96
C ALA A 780 -16.22 -3.71 -9.07
N ALA A 781 -15.18 -4.52 -9.29
CA ALA A 781 -15.19 -5.59 -10.29
C ALA A 781 -16.14 -6.72 -9.89
N ALA A 782 -16.17 -7.08 -8.60
CA ALA A 782 -17.14 -8.04 -8.06
C ALA A 782 -18.59 -7.52 -8.23
N GLN A 783 -18.84 -6.25 -7.96
CA GLN A 783 -20.15 -5.63 -8.15
C GLN A 783 -20.59 -5.60 -9.62
N GLU A 784 -19.66 -5.32 -10.54
CA GLU A 784 -19.90 -5.39 -11.98
C GLU A 784 -20.23 -6.82 -12.42
N LEU A 785 -19.45 -7.82 -12.00
CA LEU A 785 -19.72 -9.23 -12.27
C LEU A 785 -21.14 -9.60 -11.83
N VAL A 786 -21.53 -9.26 -10.60
CA VAL A 786 -22.87 -9.55 -10.08
C VAL A 786 -23.96 -8.84 -10.89
N TYR A 787 -23.72 -7.61 -11.37
CA TYR A 787 -24.64 -6.93 -12.29
C TYR A 787 -24.80 -7.70 -13.61
N TYR A 788 -23.70 -8.18 -14.19
CA TYR A 788 -23.74 -8.97 -15.42
C TYR A 788 -24.45 -10.31 -15.23
N LEU A 789 -24.15 -11.03 -14.15
CA LEU A 789 -24.84 -12.26 -13.76
C LEU A 789 -26.35 -12.05 -13.66
N ARG A 790 -26.78 -10.91 -13.09
CA ARG A 790 -28.20 -10.60 -12.88
C ARG A 790 -28.94 -10.09 -14.12
N TYR A 791 -28.28 -9.39 -15.05
CA TYR A 791 -29.01 -8.66 -16.10
C TYR A 791 -28.47 -8.78 -17.51
N LYS A 792 -27.20 -9.19 -17.68
CA LYS A 792 -26.54 -9.22 -18.99
C LYS A 792 -26.32 -10.63 -19.50
N LEU A 793 -26.33 -11.63 -18.64
CA LEU A 793 -26.25 -13.00 -19.09
C LEU A 793 -27.55 -13.44 -19.79
N PRO A 794 -27.46 -14.26 -20.86
CA PRO A 794 -28.61 -14.65 -21.68
C PRO A 794 -29.76 -15.30 -20.91
N ALA A 795 -29.51 -15.84 -19.70
CA ALA A 795 -30.52 -16.46 -18.85
C ALA A 795 -31.70 -15.55 -18.45
N HIS A 796 -31.56 -14.22 -18.57
CA HIS A 796 -32.63 -13.26 -18.26
C HIS A 796 -33.44 -12.78 -19.48
N HIS A 797 -33.09 -13.20 -20.70
CA HIS A 797 -33.84 -12.91 -21.94
C HIS A 797 -34.30 -14.23 -22.55
N ALA A 798 -35.61 -14.48 -22.55
CA ALA A 798 -36.28 -15.68 -23.06
C ALA A 798 -35.52 -16.44 -24.18
N GLY A 799 -34.85 -17.55 -23.83
CA GLY A 799 -34.02 -18.39 -24.71
C GLY A 799 -33.16 -19.39 -23.91
N PRO A 800 -32.51 -20.38 -24.56
CA PRO A 800 -32.59 -21.82 -24.33
C PRO A 800 -31.86 -22.39 -23.08
N TYR A 801 -32.07 -21.81 -21.90
CA TYR A 801 -31.68 -22.41 -20.61
C TYR A 801 -32.80 -23.23 -19.95
N SER A 802 -33.92 -23.41 -20.67
CA SER A 802 -35.04 -24.29 -20.31
C SER A 802 -34.83 -25.76 -20.67
N SER A 803 -33.67 -26.13 -21.25
CA SER A 803 -33.34 -27.52 -21.62
C SER A 803 -32.09 -28.03 -20.90
N GLY A 804 -32.12 -28.07 -19.57
CA GLY A 804 -31.48 -29.13 -18.79
C GLY A 804 -29.96 -29.38 -18.87
N ARG A 805 -29.08 -28.57 -19.48
CA ARG A 805 -27.63 -28.94 -19.53
C ARG A 805 -26.66 -27.82 -19.13
N LEU A 806 -26.85 -27.31 -17.89
CA LEU A 806 -26.17 -26.22 -17.14
C LEU A 806 -26.70 -24.81 -17.46
N ALA A 807 -27.55 -24.12 -16.67
CA ALA A 807 -27.93 -24.16 -15.26
C ALA A 807 -26.83 -23.70 -14.28
N LEU A 808 -26.63 -22.38 -14.13
CA LEU A 808 -26.02 -21.83 -12.90
C LEU A 808 -27.12 -21.46 -11.90
N PRO A 809 -27.63 -22.38 -11.06
CA PRO A 809 -28.22 -21.97 -9.81
C PRO A 809 -27.17 -21.97 -8.69
N HIS A 810 -25.90 -22.32 -8.92
CA HIS A 810 -24.91 -22.48 -7.86
C HIS A 810 -23.71 -21.55 -8.04
N ALA A 811 -23.27 -20.92 -6.96
CA ALA A 811 -21.99 -20.22 -6.86
C ALA A 811 -21.17 -20.87 -5.75
N PHE A 812 -19.90 -21.17 -6.02
CA PHE A 812 -19.01 -21.84 -5.08
C PHE A 812 -17.94 -20.87 -4.59
N PHE A 813 -17.83 -20.69 -3.28
CA PHE A 813 -16.78 -19.87 -2.69
C PHE A 813 -15.48 -20.68 -2.55
N ASP A 814 -14.50 -20.40 -3.41
CA ASP A 814 -13.19 -21.07 -3.38
C ASP A 814 -12.16 -20.27 -2.57
N THR A 815 -12.40 -20.21 -1.25
CA THR A 815 -11.63 -19.40 -0.32
C THR A 815 -10.78 -20.22 0.66
N PHE A 816 -9.76 -19.57 1.24
CA PHE A 816 -8.81 -20.15 2.20
C PHE A 816 -8.76 -19.37 3.52
N PRO A 817 -9.80 -19.41 4.36
CA PRO A 817 -9.72 -18.87 5.72
C PRO A 817 -8.65 -19.63 6.51
N LEU A 818 -7.49 -18.99 6.69
CA LEU A 818 -6.35 -19.52 7.45
C LEU A 818 -6.34 -18.94 8.86
N ASN A 819 -6.65 -17.65 8.97
CA ASN A 819 -6.68 -16.92 10.24
C ASN A 819 -8.11 -16.66 10.73
N GLU A 820 -9.08 -16.79 9.84
CA GLU A 820 -10.49 -16.50 10.04
C GLU A 820 -11.26 -17.73 10.54
N ASP A 821 -12.41 -17.51 11.17
CA ASP A 821 -13.39 -18.57 11.38
C ASP A 821 -14.00 -18.98 10.02
N PRO A 822 -13.81 -20.23 9.55
CA PRO A 822 -14.29 -20.67 8.25
C PRO A 822 -15.83 -20.67 8.13
N VAL A 823 -16.58 -20.75 9.23
CA VAL A 823 -18.05 -20.65 9.22
C VAL A 823 -18.47 -19.20 9.04
N ALA A 824 -17.86 -18.28 9.80
CA ALA A 824 -18.14 -16.84 9.67
C ALA A 824 -17.71 -16.30 8.30
N GLU A 825 -16.58 -16.76 7.77
CA GLU A 825 -16.08 -16.39 6.44
C GLU A 825 -17.04 -16.84 5.33
N ALA A 826 -17.50 -18.09 5.36
CA ALA A 826 -18.48 -18.58 4.39
C ALA A 826 -19.82 -17.83 4.48
N ALA A 827 -20.28 -17.51 5.69
CA ALA A 827 -21.48 -16.68 5.89
C ALA A 827 -21.30 -15.26 5.33
N THR A 828 -20.12 -14.67 5.52
CA THR A 828 -19.75 -13.33 5.01
C THR A 828 -19.79 -13.30 3.49
N ASN A 829 -19.25 -14.31 2.82
CA ASN A 829 -19.32 -14.43 1.36
C ASN A 829 -20.76 -14.47 0.82
N VAL A 830 -21.63 -15.27 1.44
CA VAL A 830 -23.05 -15.35 1.07
C VAL A 830 -23.73 -13.97 1.23
N ALA A 831 -23.47 -13.30 2.36
CA ALA A 831 -24.02 -11.98 2.64
C ALA A 831 -23.52 -10.92 1.64
N ALA A 832 -22.22 -10.91 1.36
CA ALA A 832 -21.58 -10.00 0.42
C ALA A 832 -22.16 -10.15 -1.00
N PHE A 833 -22.26 -11.38 -1.51
CA PHE A 833 -22.84 -11.61 -2.84
C PHE A 833 -24.29 -11.14 -2.92
N ARG A 834 -25.11 -11.44 -1.91
CA ARG A 834 -26.52 -11.00 -1.86
C ARG A 834 -26.66 -9.49 -1.76
N ALA A 835 -25.81 -8.82 -1.00
CA ALA A 835 -25.78 -7.36 -0.92
C ALA A 835 -25.43 -6.75 -2.29
N MET A 836 -24.44 -7.32 -3.00
CA MET A 836 -24.12 -6.92 -4.37
C MET A 836 -25.26 -7.20 -5.35
N TRP A 837 -25.99 -8.31 -5.18
CA TRP A 837 -27.16 -8.64 -5.98
C TRP A 837 -28.26 -7.58 -5.82
N ALA A 838 -28.58 -7.20 -4.58
CA ALA A 838 -29.54 -6.14 -4.29
C ALA A 838 -29.06 -4.78 -4.85
N ARG A 839 -27.78 -4.44 -4.67
CA ARG A 839 -27.18 -3.21 -5.22
C ARG A 839 -27.26 -3.17 -6.75
N ALA A 840 -27.08 -4.30 -7.44
CA ALA A 840 -27.27 -4.36 -8.89
C ALA A 840 -28.69 -3.95 -9.32
N GLY A 841 -29.72 -4.31 -8.54
CA GLY A 841 -31.09 -3.84 -8.75
C GLY A 841 -31.24 -2.33 -8.63
N ARG A 842 -30.60 -1.73 -7.61
CA ARG A 842 -30.58 -0.27 -7.44
C ARG A 842 -29.83 0.43 -8.57
N LEU A 843 -28.70 -0.11 -9.02
CA LEU A 843 -27.93 0.42 -10.17
C LEU A 843 -28.79 0.47 -11.44
N ARG A 844 -29.49 -0.62 -11.75
CA ARG A 844 -30.37 -0.67 -12.92
C ARG A 844 -31.47 0.38 -12.85
N ARG A 845 -32.15 0.49 -11.69
CA ARG A 845 -33.19 1.52 -11.45
C ARG A 845 -32.65 2.94 -11.49
N GLY A 846 -31.40 3.15 -11.04
CA GLY A 846 -30.70 4.42 -11.10
C GLY A 846 -30.27 4.85 -12.51
N GLY A 847 -30.57 4.05 -13.54
CA GLY A 847 -30.28 4.41 -14.93
C GLY A 847 -28.95 3.90 -15.46
N LEU A 848 -28.32 2.90 -14.82
CA LEU A 848 -27.03 2.35 -15.27
C LEU A 848 -27.07 1.87 -16.73
N GLU A 849 -28.20 1.33 -17.19
CA GLU A 849 -28.38 0.91 -18.58
C GLU A 849 -28.15 2.03 -19.61
N ALA A 850 -28.58 3.25 -19.29
CA ALA A 850 -28.34 4.40 -20.15
C ALA A 850 -26.86 4.79 -20.18
N CYS A 851 -26.18 4.74 -19.01
CA CYS A 851 -24.73 4.98 -18.94
C CYS A 851 -23.97 3.93 -19.78
N LEU A 852 -24.33 2.65 -19.69
CA LEU A 852 -23.70 1.57 -20.44
C LEU A 852 -23.94 1.73 -21.95
N ALA A 853 -25.16 2.04 -22.38
CA ALA A 853 -25.49 2.26 -23.79
C ALA A 853 -24.73 3.46 -24.40
N ALA A 854 -24.47 4.49 -23.59
CA ALA A 854 -23.70 5.66 -23.98
C ALA A 854 -22.17 5.47 -23.85
N HIS A 855 -21.71 4.34 -23.31
CA HIS A 855 -20.31 4.12 -22.91
C HIS A 855 -19.78 5.22 -21.97
N ASP A 856 -20.65 5.79 -21.11
CA ASP A 856 -20.29 6.83 -20.15
C ASP A 856 -19.82 6.21 -18.82
N ALA A 857 -18.51 6.09 -18.68
CA ALA A 857 -17.87 5.57 -17.48
C ALA A 857 -18.09 6.49 -16.26
N LEU A 858 -18.11 7.83 -16.44
CA LEU A 858 -18.29 8.76 -15.32
C LEU A 858 -19.71 8.70 -14.77
N CYS A 859 -20.71 8.55 -15.65
CA CYS A 859 -22.10 8.26 -15.27
C CYS A 859 -22.19 6.98 -14.42
N SER A 860 -21.55 5.90 -14.90
CA SER A 860 -21.52 4.61 -14.21
C SER A 860 -20.86 4.70 -12.82
N LEU A 861 -19.70 5.36 -12.72
CA LEU A 861 -18.98 5.54 -11.46
C LEU A 861 -19.76 6.40 -10.44
N ARG A 862 -20.40 7.48 -10.89
CA ARG A 862 -21.26 8.32 -10.03
C ARG A 862 -22.47 7.54 -9.52
N LEU A 863 -23.08 6.69 -10.35
CA LEU A 863 -24.18 5.84 -9.92
C LEU A 863 -23.71 4.80 -8.90
N MET A 864 -22.57 4.14 -9.14
CA MET A 864 -21.97 3.19 -8.19
C MET A 864 -21.71 3.83 -6.83
N ALA A 865 -21.17 5.05 -6.79
CA ALA A 865 -20.94 5.77 -5.53
C ALA A 865 -22.23 6.15 -4.78
N ARG A 866 -23.35 6.39 -5.50
CA ARG A 866 -24.64 6.76 -4.89
C ARG A 866 -25.39 5.57 -4.27
N VAL A 867 -25.16 4.36 -4.78
CA VAL A 867 -25.86 3.14 -4.32
C VAL A 867 -25.00 2.25 -3.40
N ALA A 868 -23.72 2.63 -3.23
CA ALA A 868 -22.76 2.04 -2.30
C ALA A 868 -23.31 2.15 -0.89
#